data_AF-A0A3N5X8G3-F1
#
_entry.id   AF-A0A3N5X8G3-F1
#
_cell.length_a   1.000
_cell.length_b   1.000
_cell.length_c   1.000
_cell.angle_alpha   90.00
_cell.angle_beta   90.00
_cell.angle_gamma   90.00
#
_symmetry.space_group_name_H-M   'P 1'
#
loop_
_entity.id
_entity.type
_entity.pdbx_description
1 polymer ?
#
loop_
_entity_poly.entity_id
_entity_poly.type
_entity_poly.pdbx_seq_one_letter_code
_entity_poly.pdbx_strand_id
1 'polypeptide(L)'
;MVHRFGGSMKKRSLLIGLIALGFLSIAGWAQMTTWFQWTYLPPKLMDEIIGEASGETAFNHVIEFGAYSRDRKPDEYAGTFMEAQYVLDRLKEYGIRDAEITRFPGGETWDGVRGELWEVEPGRQKLASYTDLRAMLVEGSQNADVTAELIWVGEGRSSDLEGKDVAGKIVVTSGMAGAVHNLACLQKDAAGVIAIASSRGGTDPFSIPWGGLRAFGNKPVRFAFNLPAREGALLQTRLTQGQKIKAHAVVEAGRQKYELQDPSCSIPGTEPGAEEIILSAHIFEGYVMQGANDNYSGCAVILEVARTLQTLIDSGGLPRPRRTIRFLWAPEFSGTIPWVNAHPELMKRTLCGINLDMVGLQLSKSLSFLTVMRTTYGNPHYVNDVLEHYYRYVSEANRDYIANRMSRSERRRMVAPTGTEEPLYYYISTHFGSSDHEVFNDWGVGVPAVMMNTWPDLWYHTSSDRPDKLDPTQMKRAVIIAAATAYTIAAADDPIAAQIASEIVSNSASRLGHQLARGVEEIKRADQSQLAVVYKRAAEYIAGAAINERATLDSVLELAFDKPRMGKHVAALKTSVSGLEEASLKALDSQMRLAASLVGAKPIELSLTAEEKKAAGLIPRPTAKIREKGYRGYRAAIEEAAKTAGKQGVVAGAGQAAAEIQLLSNGKNSALDMKKMLDTQLQRPPELDAIVGYLAILKQAGMVEY
;
A
#
# COMPACT_ATOMS: atom_id res chain seq x y z
N MET A 1 27.96 53.41 -76.74
CA MET A 1 29.19 54.12 -76.30
C MET A 1 29.53 53.63 -74.90
N VAL A 2 30.79 53.26 -74.68
CA VAL A 2 31.47 53.07 -73.38
C VAL A 2 31.20 51.82 -72.53
N HIS A 3 32.13 50.87 -72.70
CA HIS A 3 32.91 50.10 -71.72
C HIS A 3 32.60 50.06 -70.20
N ARG A 4 32.67 48.80 -69.70
CA ARG A 4 33.42 48.27 -68.54
C ARG A 4 33.64 49.20 -67.33
N PHE A 5 33.19 48.74 -66.16
CA PHE A 5 34.08 48.40 -65.04
C PHE A 5 33.45 47.29 -64.19
N GLY A 6 34.06 46.10 -64.26
CA GLY A 6 33.89 45.07 -63.24
C GLY A 6 35.07 45.14 -62.27
N GLY A 7 34.82 44.82 -61.00
CA GLY A 7 35.89 44.57 -60.05
C GLY A 7 35.46 44.71 -58.60
N SER A 8 35.62 43.63 -57.84
CA SER A 8 35.60 43.60 -56.38
C SER A 8 34.24 43.59 -55.67
N MET A 9 33.43 42.54 -55.85
CA MET A 9 32.45 42.13 -54.82
C MET A 9 31.96 40.68 -54.99
N LYS A 10 32.87 39.74 -55.27
CA LYS A 10 32.50 38.31 -55.41
C LYS A 10 33.30 37.33 -54.54
N LYS A 11 34.09 37.79 -53.57
CA LYS A 11 34.84 36.89 -52.66
C LYS A 11 34.54 37.03 -51.16
N ARG A 12 33.73 38.00 -50.72
CA ARG A 12 33.33 38.11 -49.29
C ARG A 12 31.93 37.57 -49.00
N SER A 13 31.04 37.49 -49.99
CA SER A 13 29.67 36.99 -49.79
C SER A 13 29.56 35.47 -49.83
N LEU A 14 30.53 34.76 -50.44
CA LEU A 14 30.52 33.29 -50.48
C LEU A 14 31.05 32.65 -49.19
N LEU A 15 31.93 33.34 -48.44
CA LEU A 15 32.53 32.79 -47.23
C LEU A 15 31.62 32.95 -46.00
N ILE A 16 30.78 33.99 -45.96
CA ILE A 16 29.78 34.18 -44.89
C ILE A 16 28.57 33.25 -45.11
N GLY A 17 28.21 32.96 -46.37
CA GLY A 17 27.17 31.98 -46.70
C GLY A 17 27.57 30.53 -46.34
N LEU A 18 28.85 30.17 -46.51
CA LEU A 18 29.35 28.83 -46.15
C LEU A 18 29.57 28.65 -44.64
N ILE A 19 29.86 29.72 -43.89
CA ILE A 19 29.91 29.66 -42.43
C ILE A 19 28.49 29.64 -41.84
N ALA A 20 27.51 30.33 -42.45
CA ALA A 20 26.11 30.25 -42.04
C ALA A 20 25.44 28.90 -42.38
N LEU A 21 25.89 28.20 -43.43
CA LEU A 21 25.48 26.81 -43.73
C LEU A 21 26.25 25.76 -42.92
N GLY A 22 27.42 26.09 -42.38
CA GLY A 22 28.18 25.21 -41.48
C GLY A 22 27.62 25.17 -40.05
N PHE A 23 26.78 26.12 -39.66
CA PHE A 23 26.11 26.17 -38.35
C PHE A 23 24.70 25.54 -38.34
N LEU A 24 24.28 24.91 -39.44
CA LEU A 24 22.92 24.38 -39.62
C LEU A 24 22.87 22.86 -39.86
N SER A 25 23.72 22.07 -39.20
CA SER A 25 23.44 20.64 -38.99
C SER A 25 24.43 19.98 -38.02
N ILE A 26 24.64 20.55 -36.84
CA ILE A 26 24.89 19.66 -35.70
C ILE A 26 23.50 19.33 -35.19
N ALA A 27 22.87 18.35 -35.82
CA ALA A 27 21.78 17.65 -35.16
C ALA A 27 22.40 17.12 -33.87
N GLY A 28 22.09 17.78 -32.74
CA GLY A 28 22.41 17.23 -31.45
C GLY A 28 21.76 15.86 -31.41
N TRP A 29 22.56 14.81 -31.52
CA TRP A 29 22.10 13.47 -31.20
C TRP A 29 21.72 13.55 -29.73
N ALA A 30 20.43 13.51 -29.44
CA ALA A 30 19.98 13.43 -28.07
C ALA A 30 20.61 12.17 -27.47
N GLN A 31 21.48 12.33 -26.48
CA GLN A 31 22.04 11.21 -25.74
C GLN A 31 20.93 10.73 -24.79
N MET A 32 20.11 9.76 -25.20
CA MET A 32 19.02 9.23 -24.37
C MET A 32 18.94 7.71 -24.45
N THR A 33 19.19 6.99 -23.36
CA THR A 33 19.16 5.51 -23.34
C THR A 33 17.75 4.89 -23.49
N THR A 34 16.72 5.68 -23.77
CA THR A 34 15.29 5.28 -23.78
C THR A 34 14.89 4.40 -24.96
N TRP A 35 15.77 4.19 -25.96
CA TRP A 35 15.60 3.20 -27.03
C TRP A 35 15.75 1.75 -26.53
N PHE A 36 16.23 1.57 -25.29
CA PHE A 36 16.42 0.25 -24.69
C PHE A 36 15.45 0.08 -23.52
N GLN A 37 14.24 -0.39 -23.83
CA GLN A 37 13.27 -0.86 -22.85
C GLN A 37 13.43 -2.36 -22.69
N TRP A 38 13.67 -2.85 -21.47
CA TRP A 38 13.78 -4.27 -21.20
C TRP A 38 12.61 -4.76 -20.36
N THR A 39 12.24 -6.01 -20.62
CA THR A 39 11.23 -6.75 -19.89
C THR A 39 11.74 -8.17 -19.60
N TYR A 40 11.36 -8.80 -18.48
CA TYR A 40 11.71 -10.21 -18.23
C TYR A 40 11.06 -11.15 -19.25
N LEU A 41 9.82 -10.86 -19.63
CA LEU A 41 9.10 -11.66 -20.61
C LEU A 41 9.53 -11.27 -22.03
N PRO A 42 9.65 -12.22 -22.96
CA PRO A 42 9.88 -11.91 -24.36
C PRO A 42 8.86 -10.89 -24.88
N PRO A 43 9.26 -9.94 -25.76
CA PRO A 43 8.38 -8.88 -26.25
C PRO A 43 7.02 -9.36 -26.77
N LYS A 44 7.00 -10.51 -27.44
CA LYS A 44 5.78 -11.15 -27.95
C LYS A 44 4.81 -11.53 -26.82
N LEU A 45 5.28 -12.13 -25.72
CA LEU A 45 4.41 -12.48 -24.60
C LEU A 45 3.88 -11.23 -23.90
N MET A 46 4.70 -10.18 -23.82
CA MET A 46 4.20 -8.88 -23.35
C MET A 46 3.16 -8.29 -24.29
N ASP A 47 3.29 -8.44 -25.61
CA ASP A 47 2.28 -7.96 -26.57
C ASP A 47 0.94 -8.68 -26.37
N GLU A 48 0.96 -9.99 -26.09
CA GLU A 48 -0.25 -10.76 -25.76
C GLU A 48 -0.90 -10.24 -24.46
N ILE A 49 -0.14 -10.05 -23.39
CA ILE A 49 -0.66 -9.52 -22.10
C ILE A 49 -1.23 -8.10 -22.29
N ILE A 50 -0.52 -7.22 -23.00
CA ILE A 50 -0.96 -5.83 -23.25
C ILE A 50 -2.21 -5.80 -24.14
N GLY A 51 -2.27 -6.69 -25.14
CA GLY A 51 -3.37 -6.80 -26.09
C GLY A 51 -4.65 -7.29 -25.41
N GLU A 52 -4.54 -8.33 -24.59
CA GLU A 52 -5.68 -8.97 -23.94
C GLU A 52 -6.19 -8.22 -22.71
N ALA A 53 -5.32 -7.52 -21.97
CA ALA A 53 -5.73 -6.77 -20.78
C ALA A 53 -6.75 -5.67 -21.11
N SER A 54 -7.90 -5.64 -20.42
CA SER A 54 -8.95 -4.66 -20.61
C SER A 54 -9.16 -3.76 -19.39
N GLY A 55 -8.98 -2.46 -19.59
CA GLY A 55 -9.31 -1.45 -18.60
C GLY A 55 -10.82 -1.23 -18.47
N GLU A 56 -11.53 -1.33 -19.59
CA GLU A 56 -12.99 -1.23 -19.66
C GLU A 56 -13.67 -2.35 -18.88
N THR A 57 -13.23 -3.60 -19.05
CA THR A 57 -13.79 -4.75 -18.32
C THR A 57 -13.57 -4.59 -16.82
N ALA A 58 -12.36 -4.24 -16.40
CA ALA A 58 -12.06 -3.98 -14.99
C ALA A 58 -12.92 -2.82 -14.43
N PHE A 59 -13.06 -1.72 -15.16
CA PHE A 59 -13.91 -0.60 -14.76
C PHE A 59 -15.39 -0.99 -14.65
N ASN A 60 -15.89 -1.80 -15.59
CA ASN A 60 -17.26 -2.31 -15.55
C ASN A 60 -17.49 -3.23 -14.34
N HIS A 61 -16.52 -4.06 -13.95
CA HIS A 61 -16.62 -4.84 -12.71
C HIS A 61 -16.79 -3.94 -11.48
N VAL A 62 -16.10 -2.80 -11.42
CA VAL A 62 -16.28 -1.84 -10.32
C VAL A 62 -17.69 -1.25 -10.31
N ILE A 63 -18.26 -0.93 -11.48
CA ILE A 63 -19.64 -0.45 -11.59
C ILE A 63 -20.64 -1.50 -11.07
N GLU A 64 -20.44 -2.76 -11.44
CA GLU A 64 -21.28 -3.88 -10.99
C GLU A 64 -21.14 -4.15 -9.49
N PHE A 65 -19.92 -4.07 -8.93
CA PHE A 65 -19.69 -4.19 -7.49
C PHE A 65 -20.40 -3.09 -6.71
N GLY A 66 -20.32 -1.84 -7.18
CA GLY A 66 -21.00 -0.73 -6.51
C GLY A 66 -20.88 0.59 -7.25
N ALA A 67 -21.87 0.88 -8.10
CA ALA A 67 -22.06 2.21 -8.67
C ALA A 67 -22.33 3.31 -7.61
N TYR A 68 -22.85 2.91 -6.45
CA TYR A 68 -23.12 3.76 -5.29
C TYR A 68 -23.19 2.90 -4.02
N SER A 69 -23.01 3.51 -2.85
CA SER A 69 -23.16 2.81 -1.57
C SER A 69 -24.62 2.40 -1.36
N ARG A 70 -24.89 1.10 -1.41
CA ARG A 70 -26.24 0.53 -1.29
C ARG A 70 -26.54 0.05 0.12
N ASP A 71 -27.83 -0.16 0.38
CA ASP A 71 -28.26 -0.91 1.56
C ASP A 71 -27.96 -2.40 1.38
N ARG A 72 -27.35 -3.04 2.37
CA ARG A 72 -27.31 -4.50 2.42
C ARG A 72 -28.55 -4.97 3.16
N LYS A 73 -29.37 -5.81 2.53
CA LYS A 73 -30.63 -6.26 3.14
C LYS A 73 -30.41 -7.47 4.07
N PRO A 74 -31.28 -7.70 5.07
CA PRO A 74 -31.14 -8.83 5.99
C PRO A 74 -30.95 -10.20 5.30
N ASP A 75 -31.67 -10.45 4.20
CA ASP A 75 -31.56 -11.70 3.43
C ASP A 75 -30.16 -11.90 2.82
N GLU A 76 -29.46 -10.82 2.50
CA GLU A 76 -28.11 -10.87 1.95
C GLU A 76 -27.07 -11.22 3.04
N TYR A 77 -27.26 -10.74 4.27
CA TYR A 77 -26.45 -11.14 5.43
C TYR A 77 -26.59 -12.63 5.77
N ALA A 78 -27.78 -13.19 5.57
CA ALA A 78 -28.06 -14.61 5.79
C ALA A 78 -27.57 -15.52 4.63
N GLY A 79 -27.23 -14.96 3.48
CA GLY A 79 -26.97 -15.69 2.23
C GLY A 79 -25.56 -15.54 1.69
N THR A 80 -25.47 -15.37 0.37
CA THR A 80 -24.22 -15.01 -0.32
C THR A 80 -24.24 -13.52 -0.61
N PHE A 81 -23.15 -12.83 -0.27
CA PHE A 81 -22.98 -11.43 -0.60
C PHE A 81 -22.93 -11.24 -2.11
N MET A 82 -23.57 -10.18 -2.61
CA MET A 82 -23.64 -9.91 -4.04
C MET A 82 -22.24 -9.90 -4.67
N GLU A 83 -21.28 -9.25 -4.02
CA GLU A 83 -19.92 -9.12 -4.51
C GLU A 83 -19.23 -10.49 -4.63
N ALA A 84 -19.38 -11.35 -3.62
CA ALA A 84 -18.81 -12.69 -3.60
C ALA A 84 -19.44 -13.60 -4.68
N GLN A 85 -20.77 -13.51 -4.85
CA GLN A 85 -21.48 -14.23 -5.89
C GLN A 85 -21.08 -13.76 -7.30
N TYR A 86 -20.94 -12.45 -7.49
CA TYR A 86 -20.52 -11.86 -8.76
C TYR A 86 -19.12 -12.36 -9.16
N VAL A 87 -18.15 -12.34 -8.24
CA VAL A 87 -16.81 -12.87 -8.49
C VAL A 87 -16.87 -14.35 -8.90
N LEU A 88 -17.60 -15.17 -8.15
CA LEU A 88 -17.75 -16.60 -8.45
C LEU A 88 -18.32 -16.85 -9.85
N ASP A 89 -19.36 -16.11 -10.24
CA ASP A 89 -20.02 -16.27 -11.53
C ASP A 89 -19.13 -15.83 -12.69
N ARG A 90 -18.42 -14.69 -12.56
CA ARG A 90 -17.45 -14.24 -13.56
C ARG A 90 -16.30 -15.23 -13.75
N LEU A 91 -15.74 -15.77 -12.67
CA LEU A 91 -14.68 -16.77 -12.75
C LEU A 91 -15.13 -18.03 -13.50
N LYS A 92 -16.35 -18.51 -13.23
CA LYS A 92 -16.93 -19.65 -13.95
C LYS A 92 -17.16 -19.35 -15.43
N GLU A 93 -17.63 -18.15 -15.76
CA GLU A 93 -17.78 -17.70 -17.15
C GLU A 93 -16.44 -17.61 -17.90
N TYR A 94 -15.36 -17.26 -17.20
CA TYR A 94 -14.00 -17.26 -17.75
C TYR A 94 -13.41 -18.67 -17.90
N GLY A 95 -14.16 -19.73 -17.54
CA GLY A 95 -13.71 -21.11 -17.63
C GLY A 95 -12.89 -21.60 -16.43
N ILE A 96 -12.78 -20.81 -15.36
CA ILE A 96 -12.04 -21.16 -14.13
C ILE A 96 -12.97 -21.99 -13.23
N ARG A 97 -12.85 -23.32 -13.33
CA ARG A 97 -13.81 -24.27 -12.73
C ARG A 97 -13.60 -24.55 -11.24
N ASP A 98 -12.42 -24.28 -10.71
CA ASP A 98 -12.08 -24.48 -9.30
C ASP A 98 -12.47 -23.27 -8.41
N ALA A 99 -13.15 -22.28 -8.98
CA ALA A 99 -13.62 -21.12 -8.24
C ALA A 99 -14.66 -21.52 -7.19
N GLU A 100 -14.44 -21.08 -5.95
CA GLU A 100 -15.29 -21.36 -4.80
C GLU A 100 -15.40 -20.17 -3.84
N ILE A 101 -16.34 -20.23 -2.90
CA ILE A 101 -16.47 -19.26 -1.80
C ILE A 101 -16.21 -20.03 -0.50
N THR A 102 -15.09 -19.74 0.16
CA THR A 102 -14.82 -20.28 1.49
C THR A 102 -15.56 -19.43 2.52
N ARG A 103 -16.19 -20.08 3.51
CA ARG A 103 -17.00 -19.40 4.54
C ARG A 103 -16.39 -19.56 5.92
N PHE A 104 -16.33 -18.46 6.67
CA PHE A 104 -15.88 -18.45 8.06
C PHE A 104 -16.88 -17.72 8.97
N PRO A 105 -16.90 -18.03 10.29
CA PRO A 105 -17.73 -17.29 11.23
C PRO A 105 -17.38 -15.79 11.25
N GLY A 106 -18.34 -14.91 10.96
CA GLY A 106 -18.13 -13.46 10.92
C GLY A 106 -18.56 -12.72 12.19
N GLY A 107 -19.66 -13.14 12.81
CA GLY A 107 -20.18 -12.54 14.04
C GLY A 107 -21.43 -11.71 13.79
N GLU A 108 -21.49 -10.49 14.37
CA GLU A 108 -22.61 -9.55 14.21
C GLU A 108 -22.10 -8.16 13.83
N THR A 109 -22.73 -7.54 12.82
CA THR A 109 -22.44 -6.18 12.38
C THR A 109 -23.65 -5.25 12.56
N TRP A 110 -23.40 -3.95 12.60
CA TRP A 110 -24.46 -2.93 12.59
C TRP A 110 -25.09 -2.83 11.20
N ASP A 111 -26.40 -2.60 11.18
CA ASP A 111 -27.18 -2.45 9.96
C ASP A 111 -28.10 -1.23 10.10
N GLY A 112 -27.89 -0.21 9.27
CA GLY A 112 -28.74 0.96 9.21
C GLY A 112 -29.94 0.66 8.32
N VAL A 113 -31.15 0.81 8.83
CA VAL A 113 -32.38 0.57 8.03
C VAL A 113 -32.96 1.89 7.55
N ARG A 114 -32.96 2.90 8.44
CA ARG A 114 -33.52 4.21 8.17
C ARG A 114 -32.81 5.26 9.02
N GLY A 115 -32.55 6.42 8.43
CA GLY A 115 -32.08 7.60 9.15
C GLY A 115 -32.62 8.83 8.46
N GLU A 116 -33.55 9.53 9.09
CA GLU A 116 -34.17 10.75 8.57
C GLU A 116 -33.99 11.88 9.58
N LEU A 117 -33.43 13.00 9.12
CA LEU A 117 -33.25 14.19 9.94
C LEU A 117 -33.94 15.36 9.24
N TRP A 118 -34.95 15.93 9.90
CA TRP A 118 -35.76 17.01 9.37
C TRP A 118 -35.70 18.21 10.30
N GLU A 119 -35.43 19.39 9.77
CA GLU A 119 -35.84 20.62 10.44
C GLU A 119 -37.36 20.68 10.48
N VAL A 120 -37.92 20.99 11.66
CA VAL A 120 -39.36 21.14 11.86
C VAL A 120 -39.75 22.56 12.28
N GLU A 121 -38.82 23.32 12.85
CA GLU A 121 -38.98 24.75 13.17
C GLU A 121 -37.65 25.48 12.87
N PRO A 122 -37.69 26.71 12.31
CA PRO A 122 -38.88 27.46 11.89
C PRO A 122 -39.42 27.09 10.51
N GLY A 123 -38.67 26.33 9.71
CA GLY A 123 -39.10 25.88 8.39
C GLY A 123 -38.96 24.37 8.24
N ARG A 124 -39.93 23.72 7.59
CA ARG A 124 -39.85 22.28 7.37
C ARG A 124 -38.95 21.97 6.18
N GLN A 125 -37.79 21.37 6.43
CA GLN A 125 -36.87 20.91 5.38
C GLN A 125 -36.07 19.68 5.82
N LYS A 126 -35.68 18.86 4.86
CA LYS A 126 -34.83 17.70 5.09
C LYS A 126 -33.37 18.14 5.24
N LEU A 127 -32.71 17.70 6.30
CA LEU A 127 -31.29 17.98 6.56
C LEU A 127 -30.41 16.78 6.18
N ALA A 128 -30.84 15.56 6.49
CA ALA A 128 -30.10 14.33 6.16
C ALA A 128 -31.05 13.16 5.90
N SER A 129 -30.64 12.25 5.00
CA SER A 129 -31.33 10.98 4.78
C SER A 129 -30.33 9.87 4.45
N TYR A 130 -30.47 8.75 5.16
CA TYR A 130 -29.72 7.53 4.90
C TYR A 130 -30.05 6.93 3.52
N THR A 131 -31.28 7.15 3.03
CA THR A 131 -31.71 6.69 1.71
C THR A 131 -31.03 7.49 0.60
N ASP A 132 -30.90 8.81 0.78
CA ASP A 132 -30.22 9.67 -0.19
C ASP A 132 -28.71 9.40 -0.24
N LEU A 133 -28.08 9.23 0.93
CA LEU A 133 -26.66 8.93 1.06
C LEU A 133 -26.35 8.19 2.36
N ARG A 134 -25.84 6.97 2.24
CA ARG A 134 -25.58 6.07 3.37
C ARG A 134 -24.66 6.68 4.43
N ALA A 135 -23.64 7.43 4.01
CA ALA A 135 -22.70 8.09 4.90
C ALA A 135 -23.32 9.18 5.80
N MET A 136 -24.56 9.63 5.52
CA MET A 136 -25.26 10.60 6.35
C MET A 136 -25.71 10.02 7.70
N LEU A 137 -25.94 8.71 7.82
CA LEU A 137 -26.16 8.07 9.12
C LEU A 137 -24.83 7.45 9.57
N VAL A 138 -24.35 7.86 10.74
CA VAL A 138 -23.08 7.34 11.27
C VAL A 138 -23.28 5.91 11.73
N GLU A 139 -22.37 5.01 11.33
CA GLU A 139 -22.40 3.61 11.75
C GLU A 139 -22.43 3.50 13.27
N GLY A 140 -23.21 2.56 13.80
CA GLY A 140 -23.40 2.39 15.25
C GLY A 140 -24.48 3.28 15.87
N SER A 141 -25.11 4.18 15.10
CA SER A 141 -26.30 4.92 15.53
C SER A 141 -27.42 3.97 15.99
N GLN A 142 -28.09 4.33 17.09
CA GLN A 142 -29.17 3.55 17.69
C GLN A 142 -30.55 4.09 17.35
N ASN A 143 -31.58 3.26 17.53
CA ASN A 143 -32.97 3.63 17.29
C ASN A 143 -33.37 4.89 18.05
N ALA A 144 -34.03 5.81 17.36
CA ALA A 144 -34.44 7.09 17.92
C ALA A 144 -35.68 7.63 17.21
N ASP A 145 -36.53 8.30 17.98
CA ASP A 145 -37.58 9.19 17.49
C ASP A 145 -37.56 10.42 18.41
N VAL A 146 -36.82 11.45 18.00
CA VAL A 146 -36.46 12.57 18.88
C VAL A 146 -36.67 13.89 18.15
N THR A 147 -37.46 14.79 18.74
CA THR A 147 -37.51 16.20 18.35
C THR A 147 -36.80 17.05 19.40
N ALA A 148 -35.76 17.78 19.01
CA ALA A 148 -34.96 18.58 19.94
C ALA A 148 -34.37 19.84 19.28
N GLU A 149 -34.02 20.83 20.10
CA GLU A 149 -33.30 22.04 19.64
C GLU A 149 -31.86 21.67 19.22
N LEU A 150 -31.39 22.30 18.14
CA LEU A 150 -30.01 22.22 17.68
C LEU A 150 -29.11 23.22 18.42
N ILE A 151 -27.90 22.81 18.78
CA ILE A 151 -26.91 23.69 19.41
C ILE A 151 -25.53 23.57 18.75
N TRP A 152 -24.95 24.69 18.33
CA TRP A 152 -23.60 24.73 17.77
C TRP A 152 -22.52 24.65 18.87
N VAL A 153 -21.59 23.69 18.74
CA VAL A 153 -20.54 23.45 19.73
C VAL A 153 -19.11 23.65 19.24
N GLY A 154 -18.89 24.22 18.06
CA GLY A 154 -17.53 24.32 17.51
C GLY A 154 -17.00 22.94 17.12
N GLU A 155 -15.75 22.63 17.49
CA GLU A 155 -15.16 21.30 17.23
C GLU A 155 -15.66 20.24 18.23
N GLY A 156 -16.38 20.64 19.29
CA GLY A 156 -16.90 19.73 20.29
C GLY A 156 -15.83 19.15 21.21
N ARG A 157 -14.72 19.88 21.41
CA ARG A 157 -13.73 19.55 22.46
C ARG A 157 -14.36 19.78 23.83
N SER A 158 -13.77 19.22 24.89
CA SER A 158 -14.26 19.42 26.27
C SER A 158 -14.44 20.90 26.61
N SER A 159 -13.47 21.74 26.24
CA SER A 159 -13.52 23.19 26.41
C SER A 159 -14.67 23.87 25.65
N ASP A 160 -15.05 23.34 24.49
CA ASP A 160 -16.13 23.95 23.69
C ASP A 160 -17.54 23.63 24.23
N LEU A 161 -17.62 22.59 25.07
CA LEU A 161 -18.84 22.12 25.75
C LEU A 161 -18.97 22.67 27.17
N GLU A 162 -17.94 23.34 27.70
CA GLU A 162 -17.99 23.99 29.00
C GLU A 162 -18.96 25.17 28.99
N GLY A 163 -19.80 25.28 30.02
CA GLY A 163 -20.82 26.34 30.12
C GLY A 163 -21.98 26.24 29.13
N LYS A 164 -21.99 25.28 28.20
CA LYS A 164 -23.10 25.05 27.27
C LYS A 164 -24.10 24.04 27.83
N ASP A 165 -25.37 24.43 27.80
CA ASP A 165 -26.49 23.54 28.09
C ASP A 165 -26.80 22.68 26.85
N VAL A 166 -26.25 21.46 26.82
CA VAL A 166 -26.39 20.51 25.71
C VAL A 166 -27.33 19.34 26.03
N ALA A 167 -27.75 19.19 27.29
CA ALA A 167 -28.59 18.08 27.72
C ALA A 167 -29.93 18.09 26.97
N GLY A 168 -30.33 16.95 26.42
CA GLY A 168 -31.55 16.80 25.63
C GLY A 168 -31.55 17.51 24.26
N LYS A 169 -30.47 18.19 23.88
CA LYS A 169 -30.33 18.88 22.57
C LYS A 169 -29.58 18.02 21.57
N ILE A 170 -29.72 18.33 20.28
CA ILE A 170 -28.90 17.74 19.23
C ILE A 170 -27.71 18.67 18.97
N VAL A 171 -26.51 18.15 19.16
CA VAL A 171 -25.27 18.91 19.04
C VAL A 171 -24.82 18.99 17.59
N VAL A 172 -24.54 20.19 17.09
CA VAL A 172 -23.97 20.42 15.75
C VAL A 172 -22.50 20.83 15.87
N THR A 173 -21.61 20.14 15.15
CA THR A 173 -20.16 20.23 15.36
C THR A 173 -19.35 20.12 14.07
N SER A 174 -18.20 20.80 14.00
CA SER A 174 -17.16 20.57 12.97
C SER A 174 -16.16 19.47 13.34
N GLY A 175 -16.29 18.85 14.52
CA GLY A 175 -15.48 17.70 14.94
C GLY A 175 -16.05 16.36 14.48
N MET A 176 -15.23 15.31 14.58
CA MET A 176 -15.63 13.93 14.24
C MET A 176 -16.81 13.45 15.09
N ALA A 177 -17.84 12.89 14.45
CA ALA A 177 -19.08 12.47 15.10
C ALA A 177 -18.84 11.57 16.32
N GLY A 178 -18.01 10.53 16.19
CA GLY A 178 -17.70 9.61 17.29
C GLY A 178 -17.04 10.27 18.50
N ALA A 179 -16.09 11.18 18.28
CA ALA A 179 -15.40 11.87 19.37
C ALA A 179 -16.36 12.79 20.14
N VAL A 180 -17.16 13.57 19.42
CA VAL A 180 -18.12 14.50 20.03
C VAL A 180 -19.30 13.76 20.65
N HIS A 181 -19.74 12.64 20.07
CA HIS A 181 -20.76 11.77 20.65
C HIS A 181 -20.36 11.29 22.05
N ASN A 182 -19.13 10.83 22.22
CA ASN A 182 -18.63 10.39 23.54
C ASN A 182 -18.70 11.51 24.60
N LEU A 183 -18.33 12.74 24.25
CA LEU A 183 -18.32 13.86 25.20
C LEU A 183 -19.73 14.41 25.42
N ALA A 184 -20.47 14.70 24.35
CA ALA A 184 -21.76 15.36 24.43
C ALA A 184 -22.89 14.41 24.85
N CYS A 185 -23.01 13.25 24.21
CA CYS A 185 -24.13 12.33 24.45
C CYS A 185 -23.90 11.48 25.69
N LEU A 186 -22.71 10.89 25.86
CA LEU A 186 -22.47 9.98 26.98
C LEU A 186 -22.18 10.74 28.28
N GLN A 187 -21.42 11.83 28.25
CA GLN A 187 -21.04 12.53 29.50
C GLN A 187 -21.99 13.69 29.86
N LYS A 188 -22.64 14.32 28.88
CA LYS A 188 -23.48 15.52 29.09
C LYS A 188 -24.94 15.35 28.64
N ASP A 189 -25.35 14.12 28.33
CA ASP A 189 -26.74 13.74 28.03
C ASP A 189 -27.38 14.51 26.85
N ALA A 190 -26.58 14.91 25.86
CA ALA A 190 -27.10 15.34 24.56
C ALA A 190 -27.90 14.20 23.89
N ALA A 191 -28.92 14.57 23.12
CA ALA A 191 -29.81 13.62 22.47
C ALA A 191 -29.19 12.93 21.26
N GLY A 192 -28.30 13.62 20.54
CA GLY A 192 -27.61 13.12 19.36
C GLY A 192 -26.61 14.12 18.79
N VAL A 193 -25.92 13.75 17.72
CA VAL A 193 -24.89 14.59 17.06
C VAL A 193 -25.21 14.79 15.58
N ILE A 194 -24.94 15.98 15.06
CA ILE A 194 -24.84 16.30 13.64
C ILE A 194 -23.42 16.80 13.41
N ALA A 195 -22.60 16.02 12.71
CA ALA A 195 -21.23 16.40 12.37
C ALA A 195 -21.15 16.94 10.94
N ILE A 196 -20.39 18.00 10.75
CA ILE A 196 -20.09 18.62 9.44
C ILE A 196 -18.61 18.45 9.08
N ALA A 197 -17.96 17.48 9.73
CA ALA A 197 -16.53 17.32 9.71
C ALA A 197 -16.08 16.62 8.43
N SER A 198 -15.16 17.25 7.71
CA SER A 198 -14.55 16.69 6.51
C SER A 198 -13.12 17.19 6.39
N SER A 199 -12.16 16.26 6.30
CA SER A 199 -10.76 16.55 6.00
C SER A 199 -10.55 17.08 4.58
N ARG A 200 -11.61 17.10 3.77
CA ARG A 200 -11.65 17.44 2.34
C ARG A 200 -12.71 18.48 1.99
N GLY A 201 -13.38 19.09 2.97
CA GLY A 201 -14.52 19.99 2.71
C GLY A 201 -14.21 21.20 1.82
N GLY A 202 -12.93 21.61 1.74
CA GLY A 202 -12.48 22.66 0.81
C GLY A 202 -12.21 22.18 -0.62
N THR A 203 -11.94 20.89 -0.83
CA THR A 203 -11.62 20.30 -2.14
C THR A 203 -12.80 19.54 -2.75
N ASP A 204 -13.53 18.79 -1.92
CA ASP A 204 -14.78 18.12 -2.28
C ASP A 204 -15.84 18.41 -1.19
N PRO A 205 -16.69 19.42 -1.39
CA PRO A 205 -17.65 19.85 -0.38
C PRO A 205 -18.86 18.90 -0.24
N PHE A 206 -18.94 17.86 -1.08
CA PHE A 206 -19.98 16.83 -1.04
C PHE A 206 -19.55 15.56 -0.32
N SER A 207 -18.24 15.38 -0.15
CA SER A 207 -17.64 14.22 0.48
C SER A 207 -17.89 14.19 1.99
N ILE A 208 -18.45 13.07 2.44
CA ILE A 208 -18.62 12.74 3.87
C ILE A 208 -17.62 11.64 4.22
N PRO A 209 -16.75 11.84 5.23
CA PRO A 209 -15.89 10.76 5.71
C PRO A 209 -16.72 9.68 6.40
N TRP A 210 -16.39 8.43 6.14
CA TRP A 210 -16.93 7.30 6.87
C TRP A 210 -16.40 7.32 8.31
N GLY A 211 -17.25 6.87 9.23
CA GLY A 211 -16.93 6.84 10.65
C GLY A 211 -18.02 6.14 11.43
N GLY A 212 -17.68 5.74 12.66
CA GLY A 212 -18.58 5.00 13.53
C GLY A 212 -18.67 5.56 14.94
N LEU A 213 -19.76 5.25 15.61
CA LEU A 213 -19.97 5.45 17.03
C LEU A 213 -19.54 4.20 17.79
N ARG A 214 -18.85 4.38 18.91
CA ARG A 214 -18.45 3.30 19.80
C ARG A 214 -18.89 3.64 21.21
N ALA A 215 -19.36 2.64 21.95
CA ALA A 215 -19.70 2.81 23.36
C ALA A 215 -18.41 2.84 24.20
N PHE A 216 -18.08 4.00 24.77
CA PHE A 216 -17.04 4.10 25.79
C PHE A 216 -17.71 4.37 27.15
N GLY A 217 -18.03 3.29 27.87
CA GLY A 217 -18.67 3.33 29.18
C GLY A 217 -20.01 2.59 29.23
N ASN A 218 -20.79 2.82 30.30
CA ASN A 218 -22.01 2.05 30.58
C ASN A 218 -23.30 2.67 29.99
N LYS A 219 -23.22 3.87 29.40
CA LYS A 219 -24.40 4.50 28.78
C LYS A 219 -24.56 4.00 27.33
N PRO A 220 -25.80 3.75 26.87
CA PRO A 220 -26.05 3.33 25.51
C PRO A 220 -25.67 4.44 24.52
N VAL A 221 -25.16 4.03 23.37
CA VAL A 221 -24.91 4.93 22.23
C VAL A 221 -26.24 5.56 21.79
N ARG A 222 -26.18 6.79 21.28
CA ARG A 222 -27.34 7.54 20.75
C ARG A 222 -27.31 7.49 19.22
N PHE A 223 -27.79 8.52 18.54
CA PHE A 223 -27.65 8.64 17.09
C PHE A 223 -26.65 9.73 16.72
N ALA A 224 -26.07 9.60 15.53
CA ALA A 224 -25.36 10.69 14.89
C ALA A 224 -25.62 10.72 13.38
N PHE A 225 -25.69 11.92 12.84
CA PHE A 225 -25.73 12.17 11.40
C PHE A 225 -24.46 12.92 10.97
N ASN A 226 -24.00 12.65 9.75
CA ASN A 226 -23.03 13.49 9.06
C ASN A 226 -23.76 14.30 7.98
N LEU A 227 -23.34 15.55 7.78
CA LEU A 227 -23.75 16.37 6.64
C LEU A 227 -22.56 16.61 5.71
N PRO A 228 -22.80 16.72 4.38
CA PRO A 228 -21.81 17.28 3.47
C PRO A 228 -21.35 18.64 3.97
N ALA A 229 -20.06 18.95 3.82
CA ALA A 229 -19.46 20.18 4.35
C ALA A 229 -20.21 21.45 3.89
N ARG A 230 -20.68 21.49 2.64
CA ARG A 230 -21.49 22.60 2.12
C ARG A 230 -22.79 22.79 2.90
N GLU A 231 -23.58 21.73 3.06
CA GLU A 231 -24.88 21.79 3.74
C GLU A 231 -24.69 22.08 5.24
N GLY A 232 -23.65 21.48 5.83
CA GLY A 232 -23.24 21.73 7.20
C GLY A 232 -22.87 23.19 7.47
N ALA A 233 -22.15 23.85 6.55
CA ALA A 233 -21.79 25.26 6.68
C ALA A 233 -23.01 26.21 6.66
N LEU A 234 -24.04 25.88 5.88
CA LEU A 234 -25.31 26.62 5.88
C LEU A 234 -26.02 26.49 7.24
N LEU A 235 -26.11 25.26 7.77
CA LEU A 235 -26.70 25.01 9.09
C LEU A 235 -25.90 25.69 10.20
N GLN A 236 -24.57 25.61 10.16
CA GLN A 236 -23.67 26.28 11.08
C GLN A 236 -23.91 27.79 11.08
N THR A 237 -23.94 28.42 9.91
CA THR A 237 -24.14 29.88 9.78
C THR A 237 -25.44 30.32 10.45
N ARG A 238 -26.52 29.58 10.23
CA ARG A 238 -27.83 29.87 10.84
C ARG A 238 -27.78 29.80 12.37
N LEU A 239 -27.16 28.74 12.91
CA LEU A 239 -27.04 28.55 14.35
C LEU A 239 -26.13 29.60 15.01
N THR A 240 -25.02 29.98 14.37
CA THR A 240 -24.10 31.00 14.90
C THR A 240 -24.67 32.41 14.81
N GLN A 241 -25.60 32.67 13.89
CA GLN A 241 -26.39 33.91 13.85
C GLN A 241 -27.53 33.95 14.90
N GLY A 242 -27.66 32.91 15.73
CA GLY A 242 -28.65 32.85 16.81
C GLY A 242 -30.02 32.33 16.39
N GLN A 243 -30.18 31.79 15.17
CA GLN A 243 -31.43 31.18 14.76
C GLN A 243 -31.71 29.94 15.61
N LYS A 244 -32.90 29.89 16.21
CA LYS A 244 -33.39 28.71 16.93
C LYS A 244 -33.97 27.71 15.95
N ILE A 245 -33.41 26.51 15.93
CA ILE A 245 -33.78 25.44 15.01
C ILE A 245 -34.13 24.20 15.84
N LYS A 246 -35.29 23.59 15.58
CA LYS A 246 -35.60 22.25 16.09
C LYS A 246 -35.55 21.25 14.95
N ALA A 247 -34.96 20.10 15.22
CA ALA A 247 -34.90 18.99 14.29
C ALA A 247 -35.58 17.75 14.86
N HIS A 248 -36.25 17.00 13.99
CA HIS A 248 -36.81 15.68 14.24
C HIS A 248 -35.90 14.63 13.60
N ALA A 249 -35.33 13.75 14.43
CA ALA A 249 -34.48 12.65 14.02
C ALA A 249 -35.23 11.33 14.22
N VAL A 250 -35.34 10.55 13.15
CA VAL A 250 -35.85 9.18 13.16
C VAL A 250 -34.75 8.25 12.70
N VAL A 251 -34.37 7.29 13.55
CA VAL A 251 -33.37 6.27 13.24
C VAL A 251 -33.97 4.90 13.50
N GLU A 252 -33.83 4.02 12.51
CA GLU A 252 -34.09 2.59 12.61
C GLU A 252 -32.80 1.87 12.21
N ALA A 253 -32.27 1.07 13.12
CA ALA A 253 -31.05 0.31 12.96
C ALA A 253 -31.20 -1.04 13.68
N GLY A 254 -30.48 -2.03 13.18
CA GLY A 254 -30.45 -3.38 13.70
C GLY A 254 -29.03 -3.91 13.82
N ARG A 255 -28.96 -5.21 14.07
CA ARG A 255 -27.73 -5.98 13.99
C ARG A 255 -28.00 -7.20 13.14
N GLN A 256 -27.05 -7.54 12.28
CA GLN A 256 -27.15 -8.69 11.40
C GLN A 256 -26.01 -9.65 11.70
N LYS A 257 -26.34 -10.94 11.81
CA LYS A 257 -25.34 -11.99 11.82
C LYS A 257 -24.84 -12.23 10.42
N TYR A 258 -23.56 -12.52 10.29
CA TYR A 258 -22.96 -12.77 8.97
C TYR A 258 -21.86 -13.82 9.04
N GLU A 259 -21.58 -14.38 7.87
CA GLU A 259 -20.38 -15.17 7.60
C GLU A 259 -19.43 -14.35 6.74
N LEU A 260 -18.13 -14.50 7.00
CA LEU A 260 -17.09 -14.05 6.08
C LEU A 260 -17.15 -14.94 4.84
N GLN A 261 -16.99 -14.34 3.68
CA GLN A 261 -17.13 -15.01 2.39
C GLN A 261 -15.93 -14.64 1.54
N ASP A 262 -15.09 -15.65 1.29
CA ASP A 262 -13.79 -15.46 0.70
C ASP A 262 -13.76 -16.21 -0.64
N PRO A 263 -14.16 -15.57 -1.75
CA PRO A 263 -13.97 -16.14 -3.08
C PRO A 263 -12.50 -16.44 -3.33
N SER A 264 -12.22 -17.61 -3.90
CA SER A 264 -10.87 -17.94 -4.37
C SER A 264 -10.91 -18.87 -5.57
N CYS A 265 -9.85 -18.84 -6.37
CA CYS A 265 -9.66 -19.74 -7.50
C CYS A 265 -8.17 -19.90 -7.82
N SER A 266 -7.84 -20.79 -8.75
CA SER A 266 -6.47 -20.89 -9.24
C SER A 266 -6.40 -21.19 -10.73
N ILE A 267 -5.29 -20.77 -11.35
CA ILE A 267 -4.87 -21.21 -12.67
C ILE A 267 -3.77 -22.25 -12.44
N PRO A 268 -4.06 -23.56 -12.58
CA PRO A 268 -3.11 -24.61 -12.27
C PRO A 268 -1.88 -24.54 -13.17
N GLY A 269 -0.70 -24.67 -12.55
CA GLY A 269 0.55 -24.84 -13.27
C GLY A 269 0.71 -26.23 -13.88
N THR A 270 1.76 -26.43 -14.68
CA THR A 270 2.08 -27.73 -15.27
C THR A 270 2.69 -28.73 -14.28
N GLU A 271 3.18 -28.28 -13.13
CA GLU A 271 3.83 -29.11 -12.11
C GLU A 271 2.96 -29.22 -10.84
N PRO A 272 2.24 -30.35 -10.65
CA PRO A 272 1.45 -30.56 -9.45
C PRO A 272 2.30 -30.50 -8.18
N GLY A 273 1.86 -29.72 -7.19
CA GLY A 273 2.55 -29.58 -5.91
C GLY A 273 3.78 -28.67 -5.93
N ALA A 274 4.07 -28.00 -7.05
CA ALA A 274 5.04 -26.91 -7.10
C ALA A 274 4.60 -25.74 -6.20
N GLU A 275 5.52 -24.80 -5.97
CA GLU A 275 5.21 -23.58 -5.21
C GLU A 275 4.17 -22.72 -5.96
N GLU A 276 3.47 -21.83 -5.24
CA GLU A 276 2.38 -21.01 -5.78
C GLU A 276 2.61 -19.51 -5.53
N ILE A 277 1.95 -18.68 -6.34
CA ILE A 277 1.88 -17.22 -6.16
C ILE A 277 0.42 -16.86 -5.87
N ILE A 278 0.19 -15.94 -4.93
CA ILE A 278 -1.15 -15.46 -4.60
C ILE A 278 -1.29 -13.99 -4.99
N LEU A 279 -2.33 -13.67 -5.75
CA LEU A 279 -2.84 -12.30 -5.86
C LEU A 279 -4.04 -12.17 -4.91
N SER A 280 -4.05 -11.10 -4.11
CA SER A 280 -5.15 -10.82 -3.18
C SER A 280 -5.69 -9.42 -3.37
N ALA A 281 -6.97 -9.23 -3.08
CA ALA A 281 -7.59 -7.93 -2.90
C ALA A 281 -8.72 -8.06 -1.90
N HIS A 282 -8.92 -7.04 -1.06
CA HIS A 282 -10.06 -7.06 -0.17
C HIS A 282 -11.34 -6.62 -0.87
N ILE A 283 -12.41 -7.40 -0.69
CA ILE A 283 -13.70 -7.17 -1.37
C ILE A 283 -14.55 -6.11 -0.69
N PHE A 284 -14.29 -5.86 0.60
CA PHE A 284 -14.77 -4.71 1.36
C PHE A 284 -14.06 -4.66 2.74
N GLU A 285 -13.95 -3.46 3.32
CA GLU A 285 -13.48 -3.26 4.70
C GLU A 285 -14.63 -3.09 5.70
N GLY A 286 -15.83 -2.76 5.20
CA GLY A 286 -17.03 -2.55 5.99
C GLY A 286 -18.29 -3.01 5.26
N TYR A 287 -19.35 -3.27 6.01
CA TYR A 287 -20.61 -3.75 5.42
C TYR A 287 -21.47 -2.63 4.83
N VAL A 288 -21.25 -1.40 5.29
CA VAL A 288 -21.95 -0.19 4.84
C VAL A 288 -21.03 0.69 3.97
N MET A 289 -19.76 0.79 4.34
CA MET A 289 -18.74 1.43 3.52
C MET A 289 -18.46 0.58 2.30
N GLN A 290 -18.69 1.16 1.13
CA GLN A 290 -18.41 0.55 -0.17
C GLN A 290 -17.67 1.63 -0.98
N GLY A 291 -16.46 1.32 -1.44
CA GLY A 291 -15.60 2.25 -2.16
C GLY A 291 -15.19 1.68 -3.51
N ALA A 292 -15.22 2.54 -4.53
CA ALA A 292 -14.85 2.15 -5.88
C ALA A 292 -13.35 1.95 -6.03
N ASN A 293 -12.55 2.90 -5.53
CA ASN A 293 -11.11 2.72 -5.46
C ASN A 293 -10.75 1.77 -4.33
N ASP A 294 -11.32 1.97 -3.14
CA ASP A 294 -11.07 1.20 -1.91
C ASP A 294 -12.24 0.25 -1.57
N ASN A 295 -12.23 -1.01 -2.01
CA ASN A 295 -11.19 -1.65 -2.83
C ASN A 295 -11.76 -2.48 -4.00
N TYR A 296 -12.90 -2.04 -4.54
CA TYR A 296 -13.44 -2.66 -5.75
C TYR A 296 -12.46 -2.60 -6.93
N SER A 297 -11.62 -1.57 -7.01
CA SER A 297 -10.59 -1.47 -8.05
C SER A 297 -9.56 -2.59 -7.99
N GLY A 298 -9.06 -2.95 -6.80
CA GLY A 298 -8.15 -4.09 -6.62
C GLY A 298 -8.83 -5.41 -6.99
N CYS A 299 -10.06 -5.61 -6.50
CA CYS A 299 -10.87 -6.79 -6.80
C CYS A 299 -11.12 -6.97 -8.30
N ALA A 300 -11.48 -5.88 -8.98
CA ALA A 300 -11.73 -5.87 -10.41
C ALA A 300 -10.46 -6.15 -11.22
N VAL A 301 -9.32 -5.59 -10.81
CA VAL A 301 -8.05 -5.83 -11.48
C VAL A 301 -7.62 -7.29 -11.32
N ILE A 302 -7.68 -7.89 -10.13
CA ILE A 302 -7.29 -9.31 -9.99
C ILE A 302 -8.25 -10.27 -10.72
N LEU A 303 -9.54 -9.91 -10.84
CA LEU A 303 -10.51 -10.65 -11.64
C LEU A 303 -10.19 -10.57 -13.13
N GLU A 304 -9.81 -9.38 -13.61
CA GLU A 304 -9.39 -9.17 -14.99
C GLU A 304 -8.02 -9.82 -15.30
N VAL A 305 -7.12 -9.89 -14.31
CA VAL A 305 -5.86 -10.66 -14.43
C VAL A 305 -6.16 -12.15 -14.58
N ALA A 306 -7.06 -12.71 -13.76
CA ALA A 306 -7.47 -14.11 -13.88
C ALA A 306 -8.05 -14.41 -15.27
N ARG A 307 -8.96 -13.55 -15.76
CA ARG A 307 -9.53 -13.64 -17.12
C ARG A 307 -8.46 -13.58 -18.20
N THR A 308 -7.57 -12.58 -18.13
CA THR A 308 -6.52 -12.32 -19.12
C THR A 308 -5.59 -13.53 -19.22
N LEU A 309 -5.06 -14.01 -18.09
CA LEU A 309 -4.13 -15.14 -18.07
C LEU A 309 -4.81 -16.43 -18.53
N GLN A 310 -6.02 -16.72 -18.05
CA GLN A 310 -6.78 -17.91 -18.47
C GLN A 310 -7.04 -17.91 -19.99
N THR A 311 -7.49 -16.78 -20.54
CA THR A 311 -7.76 -16.62 -21.98
C THR A 311 -6.51 -16.82 -22.83
N LEU A 312 -5.38 -16.22 -22.43
CA LEU A 312 -4.12 -16.37 -23.15
C LEU A 312 -3.55 -17.78 -23.06
N ILE A 313 -3.72 -18.46 -21.94
CA ILE A 313 -3.25 -19.85 -21.77
C ILE A 313 -4.11 -20.80 -22.62
N ASP A 314 -5.43 -20.65 -22.60
CA ASP A 314 -6.33 -21.54 -23.35
C ASP A 314 -6.23 -21.33 -24.86
N SER A 315 -6.00 -20.09 -25.30
CA SER A 315 -5.79 -19.77 -26.73
C SER A 315 -4.37 -20.07 -27.22
N GLY A 316 -3.42 -20.34 -26.32
CA GLY A 316 -2.01 -20.58 -26.64
C GLY A 316 -1.16 -19.33 -26.87
N GLY A 317 -1.69 -18.14 -26.54
CA GLY A 317 -0.93 -16.88 -26.53
C GLY A 317 0.15 -16.85 -25.43
N LEU A 318 -0.11 -17.50 -24.29
CA LEU A 318 0.87 -17.77 -23.24
C LEU A 318 1.03 -19.28 -23.02
N PRO A 319 2.25 -19.80 -22.89
CA PRO A 319 2.47 -21.13 -22.34
C PRO A 319 1.84 -21.26 -20.95
N ARG A 320 1.31 -22.44 -20.60
CA ARG A 320 0.89 -22.69 -19.21
C ARG A 320 2.14 -22.59 -18.30
N PRO A 321 2.11 -21.78 -17.23
CA PRO A 321 3.26 -21.64 -16.35
C PRO A 321 3.49 -22.92 -15.56
N ARG A 322 4.69 -23.05 -14.97
CA ARG A 322 5.05 -24.22 -14.17
C ARG A 322 4.31 -24.27 -12.84
N ARG A 323 4.29 -23.11 -12.17
CA ARG A 323 3.69 -22.90 -10.86
C ARG A 323 2.26 -22.40 -10.99
N THR A 324 1.46 -22.69 -9.98
CA THR A 324 0.05 -22.24 -9.91
C THR A 324 0.00 -20.76 -9.56
N ILE A 325 -0.92 -20.04 -10.20
CA ILE A 325 -1.29 -18.67 -9.84
C ILE A 325 -2.65 -18.72 -9.17
N ARG A 326 -2.75 -18.23 -7.94
CA ARG A 326 -3.95 -18.27 -7.11
C ARG A 326 -4.48 -16.86 -6.87
N PHE A 327 -5.79 -16.75 -6.73
CA PHE A 327 -6.49 -15.49 -6.51
C PHE A 327 -7.36 -15.60 -5.25
N LEU A 328 -7.36 -14.55 -4.43
CA LEU A 328 -8.13 -14.45 -3.20
C LEU A 328 -8.84 -13.10 -3.12
N TRP A 329 -10.15 -13.15 -2.91
CA TRP A 329 -10.96 -12.00 -2.52
C TRP A 329 -11.43 -12.27 -1.10
N ALA A 330 -11.18 -11.36 -0.16
CA ALA A 330 -11.57 -11.55 1.23
C ALA A 330 -12.02 -10.23 1.87
N PRO A 331 -12.88 -10.24 2.90
CA PRO A 331 -13.06 -9.06 3.74
C PRO A 331 -11.74 -8.65 4.39
N GLU A 332 -11.37 -7.37 4.34
CA GLU A 332 -10.03 -6.89 4.71
C GLU A 332 -9.65 -7.34 6.12
N PHE A 333 -8.49 -7.99 6.25
CA PHE A 333 -7.96 -8.72 7.41
C PHE A 333 -8.87 -9.84 7.95
N SER A 334 -10.14 -9.54 8.21
CA SER A 334 -11.11 -10.39 8.88
C SER A 334 -11.40 -11.68 8.12
N GLY A 335 -11.37 -11.68 6.79
CA GLY A 335 -11.43 -12.89 5.95
C GLY A 335 -10.05 -13.50 5.68
N THR A 336 -9.07 -12.66 5.32
CA THR A 336 -7.71 -13.15 5.00
C THR A 336 -7.08 -13.93 6.14
N ILE A 337 -7.25 -13.48 7.39
CA ILE A 337 -6.71 -14.16 8.59
C ILE A 337 -7.23 -15.59 8.75
N PRO A 338 -8.55 -15.85 8.86
CA PRO A 338 -9.05 -17.21 8.93
C PRO A 338 -8.72 -18.02 7.66
N TRP A 339 -8.67 -17.39 6.49
CA TRP A 339 -8.29 -18.07 5.25
C TRP A 339 -6.85 -18.61 5.30
N VAL A 340 -5.84 -17.81 5.66
CA VAL A 340 -4.45 -18.30 5.75
C VAL A 340 -4.30 -19.34 6.86
N ASN A 341 -5.04 -19.19 7.97
CA ASN A 341 -5.02 -20.14 9.09
C ASN A 341 -5.65 -21.50 8.73
N ALA A 342 -6.63 -21.50 7.82
CA ALA A 342 -7.23 -22.72 7.30
C ALA A 342 -6.33 -23.43 6.27
N HIS A 343 -5.33 -22.74 5.73
CA HIS A 343 -4.47 -23.22 4.64
C HIS A 343 -2.96 -23.23 4.96
N PRO A 344 -2.50 -23.78 6.11
CA PRO A 344 -1.09 -23.71 6.51
C PRO A 344 -0.15 -24.45 5.54
N GLU A 345 -0.57 -25.58 4.97
CA GLU A 345 0.23 -26.32 3.99
C GLU A 345 0.36 -25.58 2.65
N LEU A 346 -0.64 -24.77 2.29
CA LEU A 346 -0.55 -23.88 1.13
C LEU A 346 0.42 -22.72 1.40
N MET A 347 0.35 -22.10 2.59
CA MET A 347 1.27 -21.02 2.97
C MET A 347 2.73 -21.48 2.96
N LYS A 348 3.02 -22.72 3.39
CA LYS A 348 4.38 -23.30 3.31
C LYS A 348 4.94 -23.39 1.88
N ARG A 349 4.08 -23.50 0.87
CA ARG A 349 4.45 -23.58 -0.55
C ARG A 349 4.17 -22.29 -1.32
N THR A 350 3.72 -21.23 -0.67
CA THR A 350 3.47 -19.95 -1.35
C THR A 350 4.77 -19.16 -1.40
N LEU A 351 5.25 -18.81 -2.59
CA LEU A 351 6.47 -18.03 -2.79
C LEU A 351 6.26 -16.60 -2.31
N CYS A 352 5.18 -15.97 -2.76
CA CYS A 352 4.85 -14.59 -2.41
C CYS A 352 3.38 -14.23 -2.60
N GLY A 353 2.98 -13.15 -1.93
CA GLY A 353 1.70 -12.46 -2.12
C GLY A 353 1.88 -11.15 -2.90
N ILE A 354 0.95 -10.88 -3.82
CA ILE A 354 0.81 -9.60 -4.52
C ILE A 354 -0.58 -9.05 -4.19
N ASN A 355 -0.65 -8.17 -3.20
CA ASN A 355 -1.90 -7.55 -2.77
C ASN A 355 -2.21 -6.32 -3.65
N LEU A 356 -3.44 -6.20 -4.12
CA LEU A 356 -3.91 -5.02 -4.85
C LEU A 356 -4.95 -4.31 -3.98
N ASP A 357 -4.58 -3.14 -3.51
CA ASP A 357 -5.42 -2.29 -2.68
C ASP A 357 -5.44 -0.90 -3.29
N MET A 358 -6.59 -0.43 -3.78
CA MET A 358 -6.73 0.90 -4.36
C MET A 358 -5.85 1.12 -5.60
N VAL A 359 -6.14 0.50 -6.74
CA VAL A 359 -5.28 0.56 -7.94
C VAL A 359 -5.89 1.31 -9.14
N GLY A 360 -7.11 1.85 -8.98
CA GLY A 360 -7.93 2.32 -10.10
C GLY A 360 -8.01 3.82 -10.34
N LEU A 361 -7.56 4.68 -9.41
CA LEU A 361 -7.76 6.15 -9.52
C LEU A 361 -7.25 6.74 -10.83
N GLN A 362 -7.98 7.72 -11.35
CA GLN A 362 -7.38 8.71 -12.23
C GLN A 362 -6.35 9.54 -11.43
N LEU A 363 -5.07 9.23 -11.61
CA LEU A 363 -3.98 9.72 -10.77
C LEU A 363 -3.93 11.25 -10.70
N SER A 364 -4.08 11.96 -11.82
CA SER A 364 -4.06 13.43 -11.83
C SER A 364 -5.22 14.05 -11.04
N LYS A 365 -6.41 13.44 -11.08
CA LYS A 365 -7.63 13.93 -10.41
C LYS A 365 -7.48 13.88 -8.89
N SER A 366 -6.70 12.92 -8.39
CA SER A 366 -6.42 12.74 -6.96
C SER A 366 -5.04 13.26 -6.53
N LEU A 367 -4.24 13.83 -7.43
CA LEU A 367 -2.84 14.20 -7.17
C LEU A 367 -2.02 13.01 -6.61
N SER A 368 -2.27 11.82 -7.17
CA SER A 368 -1.81 10.54 -6.65
C SER A 368 -0.71 9.92 -7.50
N PHE A 369 -0.12 8.85 -6.98
CA PHE A 369 0.84 7.98 -7.67
C PHE A 369 0.34 6.54 -7.59
N LEU A 370 0.54 5.76 -8.64
CA LEU A 370 0.54 4.31 -8.48
C LEU A 370 1.81 3.93 -7.71
N THR A 371 1.63 3.45 -6.50
CA THR A 371 2.67 3.06 -5.57
C THR A 371 2.84 1.55 -5.53
N VAL A 372 4.06 1.10 -5.21
CA VAL A 372 4.31 -0.23 -4.68
C VAL A 372 4.85 -0.09 -3.26
N MET A 373 4.31 -0.87 -2.33
CA MET A 373 4.83 -1.01 -0.98
C MET A 373 5.57 -2.35 -0.91
N ARG A 374 6.88 -2.24 -0.73
CA ARG A 374 7.80 -3.38 -0.71
C ARG A 374 7.69 -4.17 0.60
N THR A 375 8.27 -5.37 0.59
CA THR A 375 8.48 -6.13 1.83
C THR A 375 9.40 -5.37 2.80
N THR A 376 9.32 -5.71 4.08
CA THR A 376 10.26 -5.22 5.09
C THR A 376 11.60 -5.94 4.97
N TYR A 377 12.64 -5.43 5.65
CA TYR A 377 13.93 -6.11 5.72
C TYR A 377 13.87 -7.42 6.53
N GLY A 378 12.81 -7.63 7.30
CA GLY A 378 12.45 -8.90 7.92
C GLY A 378 12.00 -9.96 6.91
N ASN A 379 11.44 -9.57 5.77
CA ASN A 379 11.00 -10.44 4.67
C ASN A 379 11.65 -10.05 3.33
N PRO A 380 12.98 -10.07 3.20
CA PRO A 380 13.66 -9.67 1.96
C PRO A 380 13.32 -10.64 0.83
N HIS A 381 12.81 -10.15 -0.30
CA HIS A 381 12.30 -11.03 -1.35
C HIS A 381 12.36 -10.41 -2.76
N TYR A 382 12.66 -11.22 -3.78
CA TYR A 382 12.82 -10.79 -5.17
C TYR A 382 11.55 -10.21 -5.79
N VAL A 383 10.36 -10.51 -5.23
CA VAL A 383 9.07 -9.98 -5.72
C VAL A 383 9.07 -8.45 -5.80
N ASN A 384 9.82 -7.79 -4.92
CA ASN A 384 9.99 -6.33 -4.93
C ASN A 384 10.53 -5.85 -6.28
N ASP A 385 11.63 -6.45 -6.74
CA ASP A 385 12.32 -6.05 -7.96
C ASP A 385 11.59 -6.55 -9.22
N VAL A 386 10.88 -7.69 -9.14
CA VAL A 386 10.00 -8.13 -10.24
C VAL A 386 8.88 -7.12 -10.49
N LEU A 387 8.22 -6.66 -9.42
CA LEU A 387 7.12 -5.70 -9.52
C LEU A 387 7.63 -4.31 -9.94
N GLU A 388 8.71 -3.82 -9.33
CA GLU A 388 9.37 -2.54 -9.68
C GLU A 388 9.76 -2.50 -11.17
N HIS A 389 10.26 -3.61 -11.70
CA HIS A 389 10.61 -3.75 -13.11
C HIS A 389 9.40 -3.49 -14.04
N TYR A 390 8.22 -4.04 -13.72
CA TYR A 390 7.03 -3.84 -14.55
C TYR A 390 6.41 -2.44 -14.39
N TYR A 391 6.51 -1.84 -13.20
CA TYR A 391 6.20 -0.42 -13.01
C TYR A 391 7.04 0.47 -13.93
N ARG A 392 8.37 0.25 -13.96
CA ARG A 392 9.27 0.96 -14.86
C ARG A 392 8.92 0.70 -16.32
N TYR A 393 8.78 -0.56 -16.73
CA TYR A 393 8.49 -0.93 -18.11
C TYR A 393 7.22 -0.25 -18.63
N VAL A 394 6.11 -0.34 -17.87
CA VAL A 394 4.86 0.31 -18.26
C VAL A 394 5.02 1.83 -18.29
N SER A 395 5.69 2.45 -17.32
CA SER A 395 5.94 3.89 -17.33
C SER A 395 6.76 4.34 -18.54
N GLU A 396 7.89 3.69 -18.82
CA GLU A 396 8.80 4.07 -19.90
C GLU A 396 8.21 3.81 -21.29
N ALA A 397 7.49 2.70 -21.45
CA ALA A 397 6.87 2.31 -22.72
C ALA A 397 5.71 3.22 -23.15
N ASN A 398 5.09 3.94 -22.21
CA ASN A 398 3.97 4.85 -22.47
C ASN A 398 4.38 6.31 -22.70
N ARG A 399 5.65 6.70 -22.46
CA ARG A 399 6.08 8.10 -22.63
C ARG A 399 6.38 8.40 -24.10
N ASP A 400 5.72 9.43 -24.65
CA ASP A 400 6.06 9.97 -25.97
C ASP A 400 7.30 10.89 -25.82
N TYR A 401 8.39 10.56 -26.52
CA TYR A 401 9.59 11.39 -26.55
C TYR A 401 9.53 12.29 -27.78
N ILE A 402 9.42 13.62 -27.58
CA ILE A 402 9.38 14.62 -28.67
C ILE A 402 10.71 14.71 -29.47
N ALA A 403 11.74 13.92 -29.11
CA ALA A 403 13.06 14.03 -29.73
C ALA A 403 13.22 13.17 -31.00
N ASN A 404 13.31 13.86 -32.14
CA ASN A 404 14.07 13.47 -33.34
C ASN A 404 13.80 12.10 -33.97
N ARG A 405 12.64 11.96 -34.62
CA ARG A 405 12.43 10.97 -35.72
C ARG A 405 12.55 9.49 -35.31
N MET A 406 12.30 9.14 -34.05
CA MET A 406 12.00 7.75 -33.74
C MET A 406 10.76 7.30 -34.54
N SER A 407 10.85 6.13 -35.16
CA SER A 407 9.72 5.48 -35.80
C SER A 407 8.59 5.31 -34.77
N ARG A 408 7.34 5.55 -35.18
CA ARG A 408 6.16 5.28 -34.33
C ARG A 408 6.07 3.80 -33.89
N SER A 409 6.88 2.90 -34.48
CA SER A 409 6.88 1.45 -34.28
C SER A 409 7.38 0.95 -32.92
N GLU A 410 8.07 1.77 -32.12
CA GLU A 410 8.61 1.35 -30.81
C GLU A 410 7.70 1.74 -29.63
N ARG A 411 6.57 2.42 -29.89
CA ARG A 411 5.58 2.77 -28.87
C ARG A 411 4.68 1.58 -28.53
N ARG A 412 4.52 1.29 -27.24
CA ARG A 412 3.45 0.41 -26.74
C ARG A 412 2.45 1.26 -25.99
N ARG A 413 1.41 1.73 -26.70
CA ARG A 413 0.31 2.51 -26.12
C ARG A 413 -0.53 1.58 -25.22
N MET A 414 -0.23 1.54 -23.93
CA MET A 414 -0.98 0.78 -22.91
C MET A 414 -2.05 1.70 -22.31
N VAL A 415 -3.02 2.04 -23.14
CA VAL A 415 -4.10 2.97 -22.86
C VAL A 415 -5.41 2.28 -23.21
N ALA A 416 -6.41 2.42 -22.35
CA ALA A 416 -7.75 1.90 -22.60
C ALA A 416 -8.47 2.80 -23.63
N PRO A 417 -9.19 2.24 -24.63
CA PRO A 417 -10.05 3.02 -25.53
C PRO A 417 -10.90 4.12 -24.90
N THR A 418 -11.44 3.91 -23.69
CA THR A 418 -12.27 4.90 -22.98
C THR A 418 -11.58 5.56 -21.77
N GLY A 419 -10.27 5.35 -21.62
CA GLY A 419 -9.48 5.90 -20.52
C GLY A 419 -8.68 7.14 -20.92
N THR A 420 -8.02 7.74 -19.93
CA THR A 420 -7.14 8.89 -20.14
C THR A 420 -5.84 8.48 -20.86
N GLU A 421 -5.15 9.43 -21.50
CA GLU A 421 -3.79 9.21 -22.05
C GLU A 421 -2.70 9.72 -21.10
N GLU A 422 -2.99 9.87 -19.80
CA GLU A 422 -2.04 10.43 -18.84
C GLU A 422 -0.77 9.56 -18.73
N PRO A 423 0.41 10.18 -18.47
CA PRO A 423 1.60 9.43 -18.09
C PRO A 423 1.33 8.58 -16.84
N LEU A 424 2.01 7.44 -16.71
CA LEU A 424 1.98 6.71 -15.45
C LEU A 424 2.88 7.43 -14.42
N TYR A 425 2.25 8.09 -13.45
CA TYR A 425 2.93 8.61 -12.26
C TYR A 425 3.05 7.46 -11.26
N TYR A 426 4.28 7.05 -10.94
CA TYR A 426 4.49 5.97 -10.00
C TYR A 426 5.55 6.28 -8.95
N TYR A 427 5.46 5.60 -7.82
CA TYR A 427 6.42 5.72 -6.71
C TYR A 427 6.74 4.34 -6.11
N ILE A 428 8.02 3.98 -6.10
CA ILE A 428 8.49 2.77 -5.44
C ILE A 428 8.71 3.10 -3.96
N SER A 429 7.74 2.73 -3.12
CA SER A 429 7.76 3.04 -1.69
C SER A 429 8.57 2.01 -0.89
N THR A 430 9.03 2.43 0.28
CA THR A 430 9.33 1.49 1.37
C THR A 430 8.03 0.86 1.87
N HIS A 431 8.19 -0.18 2.68
CA HIS A 431 7.07 -0.84 3.34
C HIS A 431 6.14 0.11 4.09
N PHE A 432 4.83 -0.15 4.04
CA PHE A 432 3.80 0.43 4.89
C PHE A 432 2.71 -0.63 5.12
N GLY A 433 2.42 -0.93 6.38
CA GLY A 433 1.57 -2.06 6.78
C GLY A 433 0.14 -1.65 7.06
N SER A 434 -0.70 -1.62 6.01
CA SER A 434 -2.07 -1.12 6.10
C SER A 434 -3.10 -1.91 5.30
N SER A 435 -2.81 -3.16 4.92
CA SER A 435 -3.73 -4.02 4.16
C SER A 435 -3.38 -5.50 4.33
N ASP A 436 -4.05 -6.38 3.59
CA ASP A 436 -3.94 -7.84 3.69
C ASP A 436 -2.54 -8.41 3.44
N HIS A 437 -1.64 -7.69 2.77
CA HIS A 437 -0.23 -8.11 2.65
C HIS A 437 0.43 -8.31 4.02
N GLU A 438 -0.03 -7.61 5.07
CA GLU A 438 0.43 -7.80 6.45
C GLU A 438 0.04 -9.15 7.04
N VAL A 439 -1.07 -9.75 6.58
CA VAL A 439 -1.47 -11.09 7.02
C VAL A 439 -0.48 -12.12 6.51
N PHE A 440 -0.08 -12.00 5.24
CA PHE A 440 0.94 -12.86 4.64
C PHE A 440 2.33 -12.65 5.27
N ASN A 441 2.72 -11.38 5.48
CA ASN A 441 4.00 -11.01 6.05
C ASN A 441 4.15 -11.37 7.54
N ASP A 442 3.10 -11.80 8.25
CA ASP A 442 3.15 -12.20 9.66
C ASP A 442 4.15 -13.34 9.89
N TRP A 443 4.85 -13.32 11.04
CA TRP A 443 5.90 -14.30 11.34
C TRP A 443 5.40 -15.75 11.40
N GLY A 444 4.14 -15.94 11.79
CA GLY A 444 3.48 -17.24 11.86
C GLY A 444 2.99 -17.75 10.51
N VAL A 445 2.75 -16.85 9.54
CA VAL A 445 2.33 -17.18 8.17
C VAL A 445 3.56 -17.35 7.27
N GLY A 446 4.45 -16.35 7.28
CA GLY A 446 5.78 -16.44 6.70
C GLY A 446 5.82 -16.42 5.17
N VAL A 447 4.90 -15.67 4.54
CA VAL A 447 4.83 -15.48 3.08
C VAL A 447 5.19 -14.03 2.76
N PRO A 448 6.33 -13.76 2.10
CA PRO A 448 6.69 -12.40 1.69
C PRO A 448 5.61 -11.79 0.78
N ALA A 449 5.09 -10.63 1.13
CA ALA A 449 4.03 -9.98 0.35
C ALA A 449 4.27 -8.49 0.12
N VAL A 450 3.94 -8.05 -1.09
CA VAL A 450 3.95 -6.65 -1.54
C VAL A 450 2.53 -6.15 -1.75
N MET A 451 2.37 -4.83 -1.79
CA MET A 451 1.10 -4.21 -2.13
C MET A 451 1.25 -3.20 -3.27
N MET A 452 0.38 -3.30 -4.26
CA MET A 452 0.12 -2.24 -5.24
C MET A 452 -0.98 -1.33 -4.70
N ASN A 453 -0.76 -0.02 -4.68
CA ASN A 453 -1.70 0.96 -4.12
C ASN A 453 -1.63 2.32 -4.82
N THR A 454 -2.66 3.16 -4.75
CA THR A 454 -2.64 4.57 -5.14
C THR A 454 -2.62 5.46 -3.91
N TRP A 455 -1.58 6.28 -3.78
CA TRP A 455 -1.45 7.17 -2.62
C TRP A 455 -0.74 8.49 -2.98
N PRO A 456 -1.14 9.63 -2.40
CA PRO A 456 -2.33 9.85 -1.55
C PRO A 456 -3.65 9.74 -2.33
N ASP A 457 -4.76 9.48 -1.63
CA ASP A 457 -6.11 9.49 -2.21
C ASP A 457 -6.97 10.60 -1.54
N LEU A 458 -7.60 11.43 -2.38
CA LEU A 458 -8.46 12.54 -1.95
C LEU A 458 -9.83 12.05 -1.46
N TRP A 459 -10.31 10.89 -1.90
CA TRP A 459 -11.63 10.34 -1.61
C TRP A 459 -11.59 9.10 -0.71
N TYR A 460 -10.39 8.64 -0.33
CA TYR A 460 -10.17 7.56 0.64
C TYR A 460 -11.11 7.65 1.85
N HIS A 461 -11.81 6.56 2.15
CA HIS A 461 -12.76 6.45 3.25
C HIS A 461 -13.83 7.56 3.25
N THR A 462 -14.36 7.89 2.07
CA THR A 462 -15.46 8.86 1.96
C THR A 462 -16.60 8.40 1.06
N SER A 463 -17.75 9.04 1.19
CA SER A 463 -18.93 8.84 0.34
C SER A 463 -18.73 9.21 -1.14
N SER A 464 -17.62 9.88 -1.45
CA SER A 464 -17.22 10.26 -2.81
C SER A 464 -16.31 9.24 -3.48
N ASP A 465 -15.87 8.18 -2.78
CA ASP A 465 -15.14 7.09 -3.41
C ASP A 465 -16.08 6.27 -4.30
N ARG A 466 -16.17 6.69 -5.57
CA ARG A 466 -17.14 6.25 -6.56
C ARG A 466 -16.46 5.96 -7.89
N PRO A 467 -17.09 5.17 -8.79
CA PRO A 467 -16.45 4.79 -10.05
C PRO A 467 -16.02 5.97 -10.91
N ASP A 468 -16.66 7.15 -10.80
CA ASP A 468 -16.26 8.35 -11.54
C ASP A 468 -14.88 8.90 -11.15
N LYS A 469 -14.23 8.36 -10.11
CA LYS A 469 -12.86 8.70 -9.72
C LYS A 469 -11.81 7.82 -10.38
N LEU A 470 -12.22 6.70 -10.97
CA LEU A 470 -11.32 5.73 -11.59
C LEU A 470 -11.07 6.05 -13.06
N ASP A 471 -9.99 5.49 -13.60
CA ASP A 471 -9.62 5.59 -15.01
C ASP A 471 -9.40 4.20 -15.61
N PRO A 472 -10.14 3.81 -16.67
CA PRO A 472 -9.91 2.57 -17.39
C PRO A 472 -8.44 2.39 -17.83
N THR A 473 -7.73 3.47 -18.22
CA THR A 473 -6.31 3.35 -18.59
C THR A 473 -5.45 2.95 -17.40
N GLN A 474 -5.65 3.57 -16.24
CA GLN A 474 -4.97 3.18 -15.01
C GLN A 474 -5.25 1.72 -14.65
N MET A 475 -6.51 1.28 -14.73
CA MET A 475 -6.88 -0.11 -14.44
C MET A 475 -6.24 -1.10 -15.41
N LYS A 476 -6.22 -0.80 -16.73
CA LYS A 476 -5.51 -1.62 -17.74
C LYS A 476 -4.04 -1.78 -17.39
N ARG A 477 -3.38 -0.70 -16.98
CA ARG A 477 -1.96 -0.72 -16.58
C ARG A 477 -1.74 -1.56 -15.33
N ALA A 478 -2.63 -1.46 -14.34
CA ALA A 478 -2.58 -2.30 -13.14
C ALA A 478 -2.73 -3.80 -13.49
N VAL A 479 -3.64 -4.15 -14.41
CA VAL A 479 -3.79 -5.53 -14.93
C VAL A 479 -2.49 -6.00 -15.58
N ILE A 480 -1.90 -5.20 -16.48
CA ILE A 480 -0.66 -5.57 -17.18
C ILE A 480 0.47 -5.83 -16.18
N ILE A 481 0.65 -4.94 -15.21
CA ILE A 481 1.71 -5.04 -14.21
C ILE A 481 1.51 -6.29 -13.34
N ALA A 482 0.31 -6.49 -12.80
CA ALA A 482 0.01 -7.61 -11.93
C ALA A 482 0.09 -8.96 -12.67
N ALA A 483 -0.48 -9.05 -13.88
CA ALA A 483 -0.43 -10.23 -14.72
C ALA A 483 1.01 -10.60 -15.10
N ALA A 484 1.81 -9.64 -15.57
CA ALA A 484 3.19 -9.89 -15.96
C ALA A 484 4.07 -10.26 -14.77
N THR A 485 3.88 -9.62 -13.60
CA THR A 485 4.60 -9.97 -12.36
C THR A 485 4.30 -11.41 -11.94
N ALA A 486 3.02 -11.75 -11.81
CA ALA A 486 2.61 -13.10 -11.39
C ALA A 486 3.05 -14.17 -12.40
N TYR A 487 2.85 -13.91 -13.70
CA TYR A 487 3.23 -14.85 -14.75
C TYR A 487 4.75 -15.04 -14.85
N THR A 488 5.56 -13.97 -14.70
CA THR A 488 7.02 -14.10 -14.67
C THR A 488 7.49 -15.01 -13.55
N ILE A 489 6.96 -14.84 -12.34
CA ILE A 489 7.34 -15.68 -11.19
C ILE A 489 6.85 -17.12 -11.42
N ALA A 490 5.61 -17.28 -11.91
CA ALA A 490 5.01 -18.59 -12.14
C ALA A 490 5.73 -19.41 -13.22
N ALA A 491 6.24 -18.73 -14.26
CA ALA A 491 6.96 -19.33 -15.37
C ALA A 491 8.48 -19.36 -15.19
N ALA A 492 9.00 -18.76 -14.11
CA ALA A 492 10.44 -18.56 -13.93
C ALA A 492 11.25 -19.86 -14.03
N ASP A 493 12.31 -19.76 -14.83
CA ASP A 493 13.37 -20.74 -15.01
C ASP A 493 14.74 -20.15 -14.62
N ASP A 494 15.82 -20.91 -14.83
CA ASP A 494 17.18 -20.45 -14.50
C ASP A 494 17.57 -19.15 -15.23
N PRO A 495 17.30 -18.97 -16.55
CA PRO A 495 17.46 -17.68 -17.23
C PRO A 495 16.70 -16.52 -16.57
N ILE A 496 15.40 -16.66 -16.30
CA ILE A 496 14.60 -15.60 -15.67
C ILE A 496 15.13 -15.31 -14.26
N ALA A 497 15.45 -16.34 -13.47
CA ALA A 497 16.03 -16.17 -12.14
C ALA A 497 17.36 -15.39 -12.18
N ALA A 498 18.23 -15.65 -13.16
CA ALA A 498 19.47 -14.90 -13.34
C ALA A 498 19.22 -13.42 -13.71
N GLN A 499 18.20 -13.13 -14.52
CA GLN A 499 17.80 -11.76 -14.85
C GLN A 499 17.28 -11.02 -13.61
N ILE A 500 16.43 -11.68 -12.81
CA ILE A 500 15.92 -11.13 -11.54
C ILE A 500 17.08 -10.83 -10.58
N ALA A 501 18.04 -11.76 -10.42
CA ALA A 501 19.23 -11.53 -9.59
C ALA A 501 20.05 -10.30 -10.04
N SER A 502 20.18 -10.10 -11.36
CA SER A 502 20.89 -8.96 -11.92
C SER A 502 20.15 -7.63 -11.72
N GLU A 503 18.81 -7.64 -11.82
CA GLU A 503 17.98 -6.47 -11.53
C GLU A 503 18.09 -6.07 -10.05
N ILE A 504 18.08 -7.05 -9.12
CA ILE A 504 18.26 -6.78 -7.69
C ILE A 504 19.57 -6.01 -7.43
N VAL A 505 20.69 -6.42 -8.03
CA VAL A 505 21.97 -5.69 -7.88
C VAL A 505 21.89 -4.28 -8.48
N SER A 506 21.23 -4.12 -9.62
CA SER A 506 21.08 -2.82 -10.28
C SER A 506 20.28 -1.85 -9.41
N ASN A 507 19.15 -2.30 -8.86
CA ASN A 507 18.31 -1.50 -7.97
C ASN A 507 18.96 -1.28 -6.59
N SER A 508 19.78 -2.24 -6.12
CA SER A 508 20.53 -2.11 -4.87
C SER A 508 21.45 -0.89 -4.88
N ALA A 509 22.04 -0.55 -6.04
CA ALA A 509 22.89 0.63 -6.18
C ALA A 509 22.12 1.93 -5.91
N SER A 510 20.87 2.03 -6.38
CA SER A 510 20.01 3.18 -6.07
C SER A 510 19.61 3.22 -4.59
N ARG A 511 19.27 2.07 -3.99
CA ARG A 511 18.87 1.98 -2.58
C ARG A 511 20.03 2.32 -1.62
N LEU A 512 21.22 1.79 -1.87
CA LEU A 512 22.45 2.12 -1.13
C LEU A 512 22.84 3.59 -1.33
N GLY A 513 22.75 4.10 -2.56
CA GLY A 513 22.97 5.51 -2.87
C GLY A 513 22.03 6.46 -2.13
N HIS A 514 20.77 6.07 -1.95
CA HIS A 514 19.81 6.83 -1.14
C HIS A 514 20.24 6.89 0.35
N GLN A 515 20.66 5.77 0.94
CA GLN A 515 21.15 5.77 2.33
C GLN A 515 22.43 6.59 2.48
N LEU A 516 23.33 6.54 1.50
CA LEU A 516 24.50 7.42 1.45
C LEU A 516 24.10 8.90 1.42
N ALA A 517 23.16 9.28 0.56
CA ALA A 517 22.69 10.67 0.45
C ALA A 517 22.07 11.16 1.77
N ARG A 518 21.23 10.33 2.41
CA ARG A 518 20.70 10.59 3.76
C ARG A 518 21.82 10.78 4.78
N GLY A 519 22.77 9.85 4.82
CA GLY A 519 23.89 9.88 5.76
C GLY A 519 24.78 11.12 5.60
N VAL A 520 25.11 11.49 4.36
CA VAL A 520 25.86 12.71 4.04
C VAL A 520 25.15 13.96 4.56
N GLU A 521 23.83 14.05 4.35
CA GLU A 521 23.07 15.21 4.79
C GLU A 521 22.94 15.28 6.33
N GLU A 522 22.74 14.15 7.01
CA GLU A 522 22.75 14.11 8.47
C GLU A 522 24.11 14.54 9.04
N ILE A 523 25.23 14.03 8.48
CA ILE A 523 26.59 14.41 8.91
C ILE A 523 26.86 15.90 8.70
N LYS A 524 26.41 16.49 7.59
CA LYS A 524 26.58 17.92 7.30
C LYS A 524 25.93 18.83 8.34
N ARG A 525 24.87 18.35 9.00
CA ARG A 525 24.11 19.11 10.00
C ARG A 525 24.56 18.84 11.43
N ALA A 526 25.39 17.82 11.65
CA ALA A 526 25.85 17.45 12.98
C ALA A 526 26.87 18.46 13.51
N ASP A 527 26.68 18.88 14.77
CA ASP A 527 27.70 19.64 15.50
C ASP A 527 28.79 18.72 16.08
N GLN A 528 29.79 19.30 16.74
CA GLN A 528 30.89 18.58 17.36
C GLN A 528 30.43 17.50 18.35
N SER A 529 29.35 17.74 19.10
CA SER A 529 28.83 16.81 20.11
C SER A 529 28.05 15.64 19.49
N GLN A 530 27.47 15.85 18.31
CA GLN A 530 26.62 14.88 17.62
C GLN A 530 27.37 14.03 16.59
N LEU A 531 28.47 14.54 16.04
CA LEU A 531 29.14 13.98 14.86
C LEU A 531 29.45 12.49 14.98
N ALA A 532 29.93 12.02 16.14
CA ALA A 532 30.27 10.61 16.34
C ALA A 532 29.04 9.69 16.24
N VAL A 533 27.93 10.07 16.89
CA VAL A 533 26.67 9.30 16.89
C VAL A 533 26.05 9.32 15.49
N VAL A 534 26.01 10.49 14.85
CA VAL A 534 25.43 10.64 13.52
C VAL A 534 26.24 9.87 12.47
N TYR A 535 27.58 9.94 12.51
CA TYR A 535 28.42 9.20 11.57
C TYR A 535 28.23 7.69 11.70
N LYS A 536 28.22 7.17 12.93
CA LYS A 536 27.97 5.75 13.18
C LYS A 536 26.63 5.31 12.61
N ARG A 537 25.56 6.03 12.96
CA ARG A 537 24.20 5.73 12.49
C ARG A 537 24.09 5.80 10.97
N ALA A 538 24.74 6.80 10.34
CA ALA A 538 24.77 6.93 8.89
C ALA A 538 25.49 5.75 8.19
N ALA A 539 26.59 5.26 8.76
CA ALA A 539 27.27 4.06 8.29
C ALA A 539 26.40 2.81 8.45
N GLU A 540 25.66 2.73 9.57
CA GLU A 540 24.73 1.64 9.86
C GLU A 540 23.54 1.61 8.90
N TYR A 541 23.05 2.76 8.40
CA TYR A 541 22.00 2.77 7.38
C TYR A 541 22.42 2.05 6.09
N ILE A 542 23.66 2.31 5.64
CA ILE A 542 24.26 1.70 4.45
C ILE A 542 24.45 0.21 4.68
N ALA A 543 25.01 -0.18 5.84
CA ALA A 543 25.23 -1.57 6.19
C ALA A 543 23.90 -2.36 6.31
N GLY A 544 22.89 -1.77 6.96
CA GLY A 544 21.55 -2.36 7.11
C GLY A 544 20.88 -2.60 5.76
N ALA A 545 20.96 -1.63 4.84
CA ALA A 545 20.50 -1.82 3.47
C ALA A 545 21.29 -2.93 2.76
N ALA A 546 22.62 -2.93 2.83
CA ALA A 546 23.45 -3.94 2.18
C ALA A 546 23.15 -5.37 2.67
N ILE A 547 22.87 -5.55 3.97
CA ILE A 547 22.43 -6.82 4.54
C ILE A 547 21.11 -7.26 3.89
N ASN A 548 20.13 -6.36 3.81
CA ASN A 548 18.85 -6.63 3.15
C ASN A 548 18.99 -7.01 1.67
N GLU A 549 19.81 -6.29 0.90
CA GLU A 549 20.01 -6.55 -0.53
C GLU A 549 20.65 -7.93 -0.77
N ARG A 550 21.65 -8.29 0.04
CA ARG A 550 22.28 -9.62 -0.01
C ARG A 550 21.31 -10.74 0.37
N ALA A 551 20.41 -10.49 1.33
CA ALA A 551 19.36 -11.44 1.69
C ALA A 551 18.29 -11.57 0.60
N THR A 552 17.96 -10.45 -0.07
CA THR A 552 17.04 -10.44 -1.22
C THR A 552 17.58 -11.29 -2.36
N LEU A 553 18.88 -11.22 -2.66
CA LEU A 553 19.51 -12.10 -3.64
C LEU A 553 19.40 -13.60 -3.31
N ASP A 554 19.42 -13.98 -2.02
CA ASP A 554 19.27 -15.38 -1.63
C ASP A 554 17.88 -15.94 -1.97
N SER A 555 16.83 -15.10 -1.96
CA SER A 555 15.46 -15.53 -2.29
C SER A 555 15.32 -16.01 -3.73
N VAL A 556 16.18 -15.55 -4.66
CA VAL A 556 16.15 -15.98 -6.08
C VAL A 556 16.36 -17.50 -6.24
N LEU A 557 17.00 -18.14 -5.26
CA LEU A 557 17.23 -19.60 -5.26
C LEU A 557 15.94 -20.41 -5.19
N GLU A 558 14.81 -19.80 -4.80
CA GLU A 558 13.48 -20.41 -4.85
C GLU A 558 13.01 -20.62 -6.29
N LEU A 559 13.46 -19.77 -7.23
CA LEU A 559 13.09 -19.87 -8.64
C LEU A 559 13.99 -20.83 -9.43
N ALA A 560 15.19 -21.11 -8.91
CA ALA A 560 16.24 -21.85 -9.62
C ALA A 560 16.02 -23.36 -9.66
N PHE A 561 16.21 -23.94 -10.83
CA PHE A 561 16.32 -25.39 -11.05
C PHE A 561 17.70 -25.89 -10.66
N ASP A 562 18.76 -25.35 -11.27
CA ASP A 562 20.15 -25.66 -10.92
C ASP A 562 20.58 -24.76 -9.76
N LYS A 563 20.09 -25.09 -8.56
CA LYS A 563 20.41 -24.35 -7.32
C LYS A 563 21.93 -24.23 -7.08
N PRO A 564 22.77 -25.26 -7.32
CA PRO A 564 24.23 -25.10 -7.22
C PRO A 564 24.83 -24.06 -8.17
N ARG A 565 24.42 -24.05 -9.45
CA ARG A 565 24.89 -23.07 -10.42
C ARG A 565 24.38 -21.67 -10.09
N MET A 566 23.09 -21.54 -9.81
CA MET A 566 22.50 -20.26 -9.44
C MET A 566 23.11 -19.73 -8.14
N GLY A 567 23.35 -20.58 -7.15
CA GLY A 567 24.01 -20.23 -5.89
C GLY A 567 25.40 -19.63 -6.09
N LYS A 568 26.20 -20.16 -7.02
CA LYS A 568 27.51 -19.56 -7.38
C LYS A 568 27.35 -18.17 -8.00
N HIS A 569 26.35 -17.99 -8.88
CA HIS A 569 26.06 -16.70 -9.50
C HIS A 569 25.58 -15.66 -8.48
N VAL A 570 24.61 -16.04 -7.64
CA VAL A 570 24.10 -15.23 -6.51
C VAL A 570 25.24 -14.84 -5.57
N ALA A 571 26.14 -15.77 -5.23
CA ALA A 571 27.31 -15.45 -4.39
C ALA A 571 28.22 -14.39 -5.02
N ALA A 572 28.47 -14.46 -6.33
CA ALA A 572 29.24 -13.43 -7.04
C ALA A 572 28.54 -12.06 -7.01
N LEU A 573 27.21 -12.03 -7.20
CA LEU A 573 26.42 -10.81 -7.12
C LEU A 573 26.37 -10.21 -5.71
N LYS A 574 26.34 -11.05 -4.67
CA LYS A 574 26.47 -10.58 -3.26
C LYS A 574 27.80 -9.87 -3.03
N THR A 575 28.89 -10.34 -3.63
CA THR A 575 30.19 -9.64 -3.61
C THR A 575 30.11 -8.28 -4.30
N SER A 576 29.35 -8.15 -5.40
CA SER A 576 29.12 -6.83 -6.03
C SER A 576 28.37 -5.87 -5.10
N VAL A 577 27.36 -6.34 -4.37
CA VAL A 577 26.65 -5.54 -3.35
C VAL A 577 27.60 -5.11 -2.22
N SER A 578 28.48 -6.00 -1.75
CA SER A 578 29.53 -5.63 -0.78
C SER A 578 30.48 -4.56 -1.34
N GLY A 579 30.85 -4.61 -2.62
CA GLY A 579 31.63 -3.55 -3.25
C GLY A 579 30.91 -2.19 -3.27
N LEU A 580 29.59 -2.18 -3.49
CA LEU A 580 28.76 -0.96 -3.42
C LEU A 580 28.69 -0.39 -2.00
N GLU A 581 28.55 -1.27 -0.99
CA GLU A 581 28.60 -0.92 0.42
C GLU A 581 29.95 -0.26 0.79
N GLU A 582 31.07 -0.90 0.46
CA GLU A 582 32.41 -0.39 0.72
C GLU A 582 32.66 0.98 0.06
N ALA A 583 32.26 1.13 -1.21
CA ALA A 583 32.38 2.40 -1.93
C ALA A 583 31.54 3.51 -1.26
N SER A 584 30.32 3.19 -0.82
CA SER A 584 29.44 4.14 -0.15
C SER A 584 29.98 4.54 1.22
N LEU A 585 30.47 3.59 2.01
CA LEU A 585 31.10 3.86 3.30
C LEU A 585 32.36 4.73 3.16
N LYS A 586 33.17 4.51 2.13
CA LYS A 586 34.33 5.36 1.83
C LYS A 586 33.94 6.80 1.49
N ALA A 587 32.88 6.99 0.72
CA ALA A 587 32.36 8.33 0.42
C ALA A 587 31.84 9.02 1.70
N LEU A 588 31.15 8.27 2.56
CA LEU A 588 30.66 8.76 3.84
C LEU A 588 31.81 9.15 4.80
N ASP A 589 32.87 8.33 4.90
CA ASP A 589 34.07 8.64 5.69
C ASP A 589 34.73 9.94 5.22
N SER A 590 34.86 10.14 3.90
CA SER A 590 35.40 11.38 3.35
C SER A 590 34.56 12.59 3.76
N GLN A 591 33.23 12.45 3.79
CA GLN A 591 32.34 13.51 4.23
C GLN A 591 32.46 13.77 5.75
N MET A 592 32.58 12.72 6.55
CA MET A 592 32.80 12.83 8.00
C MET A 592 34.10 13.59 8.30
N ARG A 593 35.21 13.28 7.60
CA ARG A 593 36.49 13.98 7.80
C ARG A 593 36.39 15.48 7.53
N LEU A 594 35.67 15.85 6.46
CA LEU A 594 35.39 17.26 6.17
C LEU A 594 34.54 17.90 7.26
N ALA A 595 33.45 17.24 7.68
CA ALA A 595 32.59 17.74 8.75
C ALA A 595 33.36 17.92 10.07
N ALA A 596 34.18 16.94 10.45
CA ALA A 596 35.05 17.01 11.63
C ALA A 596 35.98 18.23 11.58
N SER A 597 36.62 18.47 10.44
CA SER A 597 37.48 19.64 10.24
C SER A 597 36.71 20.96 10.38
N LEU A 598 35.47 21.04 9.89
CA LEU A 598 34.66 22.26 9.93
C LEU A 598 34.18 22.59 11.35
N VAL A 599 33.90 21.58 12.17
CA VAL A 599 33.45 21.75 13.56
C VAL A 599 34.58 21.67 14.59
N GLY A 600 35.85 21.63 14.14
CA GLY A 600 37.01 21.55 15.02
C GLY A 600 37.15 20.24 15.81
N ALA A 601 36.54 19.16 15.32
CA ALA A 601 36.65 17.81 15.88
C ALA A 601 37.78 17.01 15.22
N LYS A 602 38.26 15.97 15.91
CA LYS A 602 39.09 14.95 15.28
C LYS A 602 38.22 14.03 14.41
N PRO A 603 38.75 13.48 13.31
CA PRO A 603 38.08 12.42 12.57
C PRO A 603 37.67 11.27 13.49
N ILE A 604 36.45 10.78 13.31
CA ILE A 604 35.87 9.70 14.10
C ILE A 604 36.26 8.36 13.51
N GLU A 605 36.84 7.47 14.31
CA GLU A 605 37.06 6.08 13.95
C GLU A 605 35.96 5.20 14.54
N LEU A 606 35.26 4.46 13.68
CA LEU A 606 34.20 3.56 14.14
C LEU A 606 34.81 2.29 14.73
N SER A 607 34.37 1.94 15.93
CA SER A 607 34.67 0.67 16.56
C SER A 607 33.46 0.18 17.35
N LEU A 608 33.33 -1.14 17.46
CA LEU A 608 32.23 -1.75 18.22
C LEU A 608 32.47 -1.60 19.71
N THR A 609 31.44 -1.20 20.46
CA THR A 609 31.46 -1.24 21.93
C THR A 609 31.46 -2.69 22.44
N ALA A 610 31.63 -2.88 23.75
CA ALA A 610 31.57 -4.21 24.36
C ALA A 610 30.17 -4.85 24.19
N GLU A 611 29.12 -4.04 24.31
CA GLU A 611 27.73 -4.42 24.12
C GLU A 611 27.46 -4.83 22.68
N GLU A 612 28.00 -4.09 21.71
CA GLU A 612 27.84 -4.39 20.29
C GLU A 612 28.58 -5.65 19.88
N LYS A 613 29.79 -5.88 20.40
CA LYS A 613 30.52 -7.14 20.20
C LYS A 613 29.72 -8.32 20.72
N LYS A 614 29.08 -8.18 21.88
CA LYS A 614 28.18 -9.21 22.42
C LYS A 614 26.95 -9.41 21.55
N ALA A 615 26.31 -8.33 21.10
CA ALA A 615 25.14 -8.38 20.23
C ALA A 615 25.44 -8.98 18.85
N ALA A 616 26.63 -8.75 18.31
CA ALA A 616 27.09 -9.35 17.05
C ALA A 616 27.20 -10.88 17.12
N GLY A 617 27.42 -11.44 18.32
CA GLY A 617 27.43 -12.89 18.54
C GLY A 617 26.06 -13.50 18.84
N LEU A 618 25.02 -12.68 19.04
CA LEU A 618 23.66 -13.14 19.38
C LEU A 618 22.84 -13.31 18.10
N ILE A 619 22.71 -14.54 17.60
CA ILE A 619 21.98 -14.85 16.36
C ILE A 619 20.76 -15.72 16.70
N PRO A 620 19.55 -15.15 16.82
CA PRO A 620 18.36 -15.91 17.17
C PRO A 620 17.88 -16.77 16.00
N ARG A 621 17.77 -18.09 16.22
CA ARG A 621 17.23 -19.05 15.27
C ARG A 621 15.76 -19.35 15.58
N PRO A 622 14.84 -19.26 14.61
CA PRO A 622 13.42 -19.51 14.84
C PRO A 622 13.15 -20.99 15.12
N THR A 623 12.17 -21.28 15.99
CA THR A 623 11.68 -22.63 16.25
C THR A 623 10.39 -22.93 15.47
N ALA A 624 10.02 -24.21 15.33
CA ALA A 624 8.77 -24.60 14.67
C ALA A 624 7.52 -24.01 15.35
N LYS A 625 7.61 -23.67 16.65
CA LYS A 625 6.51 -23.15 17.48
C LYS A 625 5.89 -21.87 16.95
N ILE A 626 6.66 -21.05 16.22
CA ILE A 626 6.19 -19.80 15.62
C ILE A 626 5.01 -20.05 14.67
N ARG A 627 5.09 -21.12 13.87
CA ARG A 627 4.12 -21.42 12.80
C ARG A 627 3.00 -22.38 13.23
N GLU A 628 3.09 -22.99 14.41
CA GLU A 628 2.14 -24.01 14.89
C GLU A 628 0.69 -23.52 14.96
N LYS A 629 0.48 -22.24 15.25
CA LYS A 629 -0.85 -21.65 15.47
C LYS A 629 -1.23 -20.59 14.41
N GLY A 630 -0.49 -20.55 13.29
CA GLY A 630 -0.74 -19.61 12.20
C GLY A 630 -0.56 -18.14 12.60
N TYR A 631 -1.33 -17.27 11.94
CA TYR A 631 -1.28 -15.81 12.08
C TYR A 631 -1.33 -15.39 13.56
N ARG A 632 -0.28 -14.71 14.02
CA ARG A 632 -0.13 -14.19 15.40
C ARG A 632 -0.31 -15.21 16.52
N GLY A 633 -0.34 -16.51 16.22
CA GLY A 633 -0.61 -17.57 17.20
C GLY A 633 0.44 -17.68 18.32
N TYR A 634 1.60 -17.08 18.11
CA TYR A 634 2.71 -16.99 19.06
C TYR A 634 2.55 -15.88 20.12
N ARG A 635 1.64 -14.90 19.94
CA ARG A 635 1.54 -13.71 20.81
C ARG A 635 1.30 -14.04 22.29
N ALA A 636 0.36 -14.93 22.57
CA ALA A 636 0.01 -15.31 23.94
C ALA A 636 1.22 -15.91 24.69
N ALA A 637 2.08 -16.66 24.00
CA ALA A 637 3.29 -17.23 24.59
C ALA A 637 4.34 -16.16 24.90
N ILE A 638 4.49 -15.14 24.04
CA ILE A 638 5.38 -14.00 24.27
C ILE A 638 4.90 -13.17 25.46
N GLU A 639 3.60 -12.88 25.53
CA GLU A 639 2.99 -12.11 26.63
C GLU A 639 3.17 -12.81 27.97
N GLU A 640 2.92 -14.12 28.03
CA GLU A 640 3.09 -14.90 29.26
C GLU A 640 4.56 -15.00 29.68
N ALA A 641 5.49 -15.14 28.72
CA ALA A 641 6.92 -15.12 29.00
C ALA A 641 7.37 -13.76 29.56
N ALA A 642 6.92 -12.65 28.96
CA ALA A 642 7.21 -11.30 29.42
C ALA A 642 6.67 -11.04 30.83
N LYS A 643 5.46 -11.54 31.11
CA LYS A 643 4.83 -11.48 32.42
C LYS A 643 5.62 -12.25 33.47
N THR A 644 5.98 -13.50 33.16
CA THR A 644 6.76 -14.38 34.06
C THR A 644 8.14 -13.79 34.36
N ALA A 645 8.75 -13.12 33.39
CA ALA A 645 10.04 -12.47 33.55
C ALA A 645 10.00 -11.14 34.32
N GLY A 646 8.81 -10.61 34.66
CA GLY A 646 8.67 -9.25 35.19
C GLY A 646 9.16 -8.16 34.23
N LYS A 647 9.12 -8.44 32.91
CA LYS A 647 9.70 -7.61 31.84
C LYS A 647 8.64 -7.16 30.84
N GLN A 648 7.41 -6.94 31.28
CA GLN A 648 6.34 -6.42 30.42
C GLN A 648 6.74 -5.10 29.73
N GLY A 649 7.53 -4.26 30.43
CA GLY A 649 8.08 -3.01 29.89
C GLY A 649 9.03 -3.19 28.69
N VAL A 650 9.67 -4.36 28.54
CA VAL A 650 10.56 -4.67 27.41
C VAL A 650 9.74 -4.91 26.13
N VAL A 651 8.59 -5.57 26.23
CA VAL A 651 7.67 -5.75 25.10
C VAL A 651 7.07 -4.42 24.68
N ALA A 652 6.68 -3.59 25.64
CA ALA A 652 6.22 -2.22 25.37
C ALA A 652 7.32 -1.36 24.73
N GLY A 653 8.58 -1.52 25.17
CA GLY A 653 9.74 -0.81 24.62
C GLY A 653 10.14 -1.24 23.20
N ALA A 654 9.88 -2.50 22.81
CA ALA A 654 10.00 -2.93 21.42
C ALA A 654 8.95 -2.26 20.52
N GLY A 655 7.79 -1.88 21.07
CA GLY A 655 6.80 -1.03 20.42
C GLY A 655 6.42 -1.48 19.01
N GLN A 656 6.51 -0.56 18.05
CA GLN A 656 6.23 -0.81 16.63
C GLN A 656 7.27 -1.72 15.95
N ALA A 657 8.47 -1.87 16.51
CA ALA A 657 9.53 -2.71 15.95
C ALA A 657 9.40 -4.19 16.31
N ALA A 658 8.49 -4.56 17.24
CA ALA A 658 8.38 -5.94 17.72
C ALA A 658 8.11 -6.95 16.60
N ALA A 659 7.21 -6.62 15.66
CA ALA A 659 6.91 -7.47 14.51
C ALA A 659 8.13 -7.64 13.59
N GLU A 660 8.88 -6.55 13.37
CA GLU A 660 10.07 -6.61 12.52
C GLU A 660 11.22 -7.39 13.21
N ILE A 661 11.41 -7.25 14.53
CA ILE A 661 12.39 -8.06 15.27
C ILE A 661 12.06 -9.56 15.19
N GLN A 662 10.77 -9.90 15.24
CA GLN A 662 10.31 -11.29 15.05
C GLN A 662 10.73 -11.79 13.66
N LEU A 663 10.41 -11.06 12.59
CA LEU A 663 10.77 -11.44 11.22
C LEU A 663 12.29 -11.52 11.00
N LEU A 664 13.04 -10.58 11.57
CA LEU A 664 14.50 -10.58 11.50
C LEU A 664 15.14 -11.74 12.28
N SER A 665 14.41 -12.39 13.21
CA SER A 665 14.86 -13.55 13.96
C SER A 665 14.82 -14.85 13.13
N ASN A 666 15.66 -14.88 12.10
CA ASN A 666 15.67 -15.88 11.03
C ASN A 666 16.90 -16.80 11.05
N GLY A 667 17.74 -16.73 12.09
CA GLY A 667 18.97 -17.51 12.23
C GLY A 667 20.15 -17.01 11.40
N LYS A 668 20.01 -15.89 10.67
CA LYS A 668 21.06 -15.28 9.85
C LYS A 668 21.52 -13.92 10.40
N ASN A 669 20.59 -13.14 10.95
CA ASN A 669 20.88 -11.80 11.46
C ASN A 669 21.28 -11.85 12.94
N SER A 670 22.38 -11.19 13.31
CA SER A 670 22.69 -10.95 14.71
C SER A 670 21.81 -9.83 15.30
N ALA A 671 21.74 -9.71 16.63
CA ALA A 671 21.06 -8.58 17.27
C ALA A 671 21.64 -7.22 16.83
N LEU A 672 22.94 -7.17 16.51
CA LEU A 672 23.56 -5.96 15.95
C LEU A 672 23.12 -5.70 14.49
N ASP A 673 22.96 -6.74 13.68
CA ASP A 673 22.43 -6.58 12.31
C ASP A 673 20.98 -6.10 12.35
N MET A 674 20.17 -6.62 13.27
CA MET A 674 18.81 -6.15 13.52
C MET A 674 18.79 -4.66 13.86
N LYS A 675 19.69 -4.20 14.73
CA LYS A 675 19.79 -2.78 15.08
C LYS A 675 20.04 -1.91 13.85
N LYS A 676 21.01 -2.30 13.01
CA LYS A 676 21.33 -1.59 11.77
C LYS A 676 20.12 -1.53 10.83
N MET A 677 19.46 -2.67 10.62
CA MET A 677 18.30 -2.80 9.72
C MET A 677 17.10 -1.96 10.21
N LEU A 678 16.81 -2.02 11.51
CA LEU A 678 15.74 -1.22 12.13
C LEU A 678 16.03 0.28 12.07
N ASP A 679 17.28 0.70 12.28
CA ASP A 679 17.69 2.11 12.13
C ASP A 679 17.52 2.62 10.70
N THR A 680 17.74 1.76 9.71
CA THR A 680 17.50 2.10 8.31
C THR A 680 16.01 2.31 8.04
N GLN A 681 15.14 1.45 8.59
CA GLN A 681 13.71 1.39 8.25
C GLN A 681 12.81 2.31 9.09
N LEU A 682 13.15 2.57 10.34
CA LEU A 682 12.26 3.24 11.29
C LEU A 682 12.69 4.68 11.57
N GLN A 683 11.70 5.57 11.73
CA GLN A 683 11.96 6.93 12.19
C GLN A 683 12.39 6.98 13.66
N ARG A 684 11.88 6.06 14.47
CA ARG A 684 12.16 5.93 15.91
C ARG A 684 12.53 4.47 16.22
N PRO A 685 13.72 4.03 15.82
CA PRO A 685 14.15 2.66 16.05
C PRO A 685 14.37 2.40 17.55
N PRO A 686 14.18 1.16 18.02
CA PRO A 686 14.49 0.80 19.40
C PRO A 686 16.01 0.81 19.65
N GLU A 687 16.39 1.07 20.90
CA GLU A 687 17.78 0.94 21.35
C GLU A 687 18.22 -0.53 21.34
N LEU A 688 19.54 -0.75 21.26
CA LEU A 688 20.12 -2.11 21.15
C LEU A 688 19.77 -3.00 22.35
N ASP A 689 19.72 -2.43 23.55
CA ASP A 689 19.35 -3.15 24.77
C ASP A 689 17.88 -3.60 24.77
N ALA A 690 16.98 -2.80 24.19
CA ALA A 690 15.57 -3.17 23.99
C ALA A 690 15.44 -4.34 23.02
N ILE A 691 16.21 -4.36 21.92
CA ILE A 691 16.26 -5.49 20.99
C ILE A 691 16.74 -6.75 21.70
N VAL A 692 17.90 -6.69 22.38
CA VAL A 692 18.47 -7.85 23.10
C VAL A 692 17.52 -8.32 24.20
N GLY A 693 16.88 -7.40 24.90
CA GLY A 693 15.86 -7.70 25.91
C GLY A 693 14.67 -8.43 25.32
N TYR A 694 14.18 -7.99 24.16
CA TYR A 694 13.05 -8.64 23.49
C TYR A 694 13.42 -10.03 22.97
N LEU A 695 14.61 -10.23 22.40
CA LEU A 695 15.11 -11.55 21.99
C LEU A 695 15.18 -12.54 23.17
N ALA A 696 15.54 -12.06 24.37
CA ALA A 696 15.52 -12.89 25.57
C ALA A 696 14.09 -13.34 25.94
N ILE A 697 13.08 -12.49 25.73
CA ILE A 697 11.67 -12.87 25.90
C ILE A 697 11.25 -13.89 24.84
N LEU A 698 11.63 -13.69 23.57
CA LEU A 698 11.35 -14.66 22.50
C LEU A 698 11.96 -16.03 22.82
N LYS A 699 13.20 -16.05 23.35
CA LYS A 699 13.87 -17.28 23.80
C LYS A 699 13.12 -17.95 24.95
N GLN A 700 12.71 -17.18 25.96
CA GLN A 700 11.92 -17.71 27.09
C GLN A 700 10.55 -18.24 26.66
N ALA A 701 9.91 -17.62 25.66
CA ALA A 701 8.67 -18.10 25.06
C ALA A 701 8.88 -19.38 24.22
N GLY A 702 10.12 -19.76 23.94
CA GLY A 702 10.48 -20.88 23.08
C GLY A 702 10.31 -20.58 21.59
N MET A 703 10.25 -19.31 21.20
CA MET A 703 10.13 -18.89 19.78
C MET A 703 11.47 -18.93 19.07
N VAL A 704 12.56 -18.65 19.79
CA VAL A 704 13.92 -18.65 19.21
C VAL A 704 14.92 -19.36 20.12
N GLU A 705 16.03 -19.80 19.54
CA GLU A 705 17.19 -20.36 20.24
C GLU A 705 18.49 -19.65 19.84
N TYR A 706 19.43 -19.51 20.77
CA TYR A 706 20.80 -18.99 20.56
C TYR A 706 21.69 -19.20 21.78
#